data_AF-A0A7C3HEN9-F1
#
_entry.id   AF-A0A7C3HEN9-F1
#
_cell.length_a   1.000
_cell.length_b   1.000
_cell.length_c   1.000
_cell.angle_alpha   90.00
_cell.angle_beta   90.00
_cell.angle_gamma   90.00
#
_symmetry.space_group_name_H-M   'P 1'
#
loop_
_entity.id
_entity.type
_entity.pdbx_description
1 polymer ?
#
loop_
_entity_poly.entity_id
_entity_poly.type
_entity_poly.pdbx_seq_one_letter_code
_entity_poly.pdbx_strand_id
1 'polypeptide(L)'
;GFSPRAHYPVYGLAEATLIVTGGRQGDGPKVVVFDKKGLEQRRAVVAENGEAGRELVGCGAALGDQKLAIVDPETSRVCKSGEIGEVWVHGPSVAQGYWRRPEETARTFGARIAETGEGPFLRTGDLGFVHDGQLFIAGRIKDLIIIRGVNYYPQDLELTSERSHPSLRVGSAAAFAIEVDGEEQLVIAQELEFRQKPDVDEVTAAIREAIVDEHGILPYAVVLVKPGRIPKTSSGKIQRFACRQKYLDGTLDVVGEWRADQVPATEPEKKESQAEAAVAAPGKSKKEIEDWLVQQLAARLKVPPEKIDRKEPFARYGLDSVQAIGLAGDLEAWLGRPLSPTLAYDYPNVEALATHLSGTASEETEVSAGEEKIENEPIAVVGLSCRFPGAPDADAFWRLLRDGVDAIREVPPSRWDVDELYDPDPDAPGKMMTRWGGFVDDVDRFDATFFGISPREATEMDPQQRLLLEVTWEALESAGVNPEKLRGSRTGVFVGVSSNDYSVLQHGDLERVSAYTGTGNAFSITANRLSYLLDLRGPSMAVDTACSTSLVTVHLAARSLRNHETDLAIVGGVNLILSPELTIALSHARMMSPEGRCKTFDASADGYVRGEGCGVVVLKRLSDAVRDNDNILAVIRGSAVNQDGRSNGLTAPNGLAQQEVIRAALADARVSPEDVDYVEAHGTGTILGDPIEVKSLAEVMKGRTKEKPCLIGSVKTNIGHLESAAGIAGLIKVVLSLHHGEIPPHLHFKQINPHIPIDELPFEIPTELRPWKTNGKPRLAGVSSFGFGGTNAHVVLEEAPRRELPPNDPERPLHVLTASAKDPEALRELAGRLGRFVSEREEVALADVAYTLNTGRSHFEHRLALPAGDREKVAQVLLDFESGKIPADLRTGSLAEQPEPRVAFLFTGQGAQYVGMGKELYETQPTFRRALDRCNEILADKLGQPLLSVMWGEDGTEGLIDETAYTQPALFAIEYGLLELWRSWGLEPQFVAGHSIGEYVAALAAGVFDLEDALTLVYHRGRLMQSLPKDGEMAAVFAGLEEV
;
A
#
# COMPACT_ATOMS: atom_id res chain seq x y z
N GLY A 1 1.21 48.93 -1.80
CA GLY A 1 0.84 50.10 -2.63
C GLY A 1 0.10 51.20 -1.87
N PHE A 2 -0.79 50.87 -0.92
CA PHE A 2 -1.41 51.84 -0.01
C PHE A 2 -1.23 51.39 1.45
N SER A 3 -1.27 52.33 2.40
CA SER A 3 -1.23 52.00 3.84
C SER A 3 -2.51 51.28 4.25
N PRO A 4 -2.48 50.22 5.08
CA PRO A 4 -3.69 49.56 5.60
C PRO A 4 -4.68 50.53 6.27
N ARG A 5 -4.16 51.61 6.88
CA ARG A 5 -4.95 52.68 7.52
C ARG A 5 -5.54 53.70 6.53
N ALA A 6 -5.19 53.62 5.25
CA ALA A 6 -5.76 54.44 4.19
C ALA A 6 -7.02 53.84 3.56
N HIS A 7 -7.35 52.58 3.90
CA HIS A 7 -8.54 51.90 3.40
C HIS A 7 -9.74 52.21 4.31
N TYR A 8 -10.84 52.66 3.71
CA TYR A 8 -12.06 53.02 4.42
C TYR A 8 -13.27 52.31 3.77
N PRO A 9 -13.53 51.04 4.11
CA PRO A 9 -14.64 50.28 3.53
C PRO A 9 -15.98 50.90 3.94
N VAL A 10 -16.87 51.11 2.97
CA VAL A 10 -18.21 51.66 3.16
C VAL A 10 -19.22 50.88 2.34
N TYR A 11 -20.44 50.73 2.86
CA TYR A 11 -21.59 50.29 2.07
C TYR A 11 -22.41 51.50 1.64
N GLY A 12 -22.77 51.54 0.37
CA GLY A 12 -23.30 52.73 -0.26
C GLY A 12 -24.12 52.43 -1.51
N LEU A 13 -25.18 53.21 -1.73
CA LEU A 13 -26.06 53.09 -2.89
C LEU A 13 -26.64 54.44 -3.29
N ALA A 14 -27.02 54.57 -4.56
CA ALA A 14 -27.52 55.83 -5.12
C ALA A 14 -28.86 56.23 -4.48
N GLU A 15 -29.72 55.25 -4.21
CA GLU A 15 -31.01 55.41 -3.55
C GLU A 15 -30.91 55.86 -2.09
N ALA A 16 -29.72 55.84 -1.48
CA ALA A 16 -29.45 56.32 -0.13
C ALA A 16 -28.43 57.47 -0.09
N THR A 17 -28.25 58.18 -1.21
CA THR A 17 -27.27 59.26 -1.40
C THR A 17 -25.86 58.88 -0.92
N LEU A 18 -25.38 57.75 -1.44
CA LEU A 18 -23.99 57.28 -1.50
C LEU A 18 -23.41 56.53 -0.29
N ILE A 19 -23.67 56.84 0.98
CA ILE A 19 -23.09 56.08 2.11
C ILE A 19 -24.15 55.76 3.18
N VAL A 20 -24.26 54.47 3.53
CA VAL A 20 -25.17 53.94 4.55
C VAL A 20 -24.42 53.41 5.77
N THR A 21 -23.34 52.65 5.55
CA THR A 21 -22.45 52.18 6.63
C THR A 21 -21.00 52.55 6.33
N GLY A 22 -20.20 52.73 7.38
CA GLY A 22 -18.77 53.00 7.25
C GLY A 22 -17.99 52.82 8.56
N GLY A 23 -16.67 52.67 8.44
CA GLY A 23 -15.75 52.57 9.59
C GLY A 23 -15.47 53.92 10.27
N ARG A 24 -14.47 54.00 11.18
CA ARG A 24 -13.90 55.29 11.61
C ARG A 24 -12.66 55.60 10.80
N GLN A 25 -12.45 56.87 10.47
CA GLN A 25 -11.31 57.29 9.65
C GLN A 25 -10.00 56.95 10.40
N GLY A 26 -9.16 56.10 9.80
CA GLY A 26 -7.90 55.63 10.39
C GLY A 26 -7.95 54.20 10.97
N ASP A 27 -9.14 53.61 11.12
CA ASP A 27 -9.28 52.17 11.40
C ASP A 27 -8.96 51.38 10.12
N GLY A 28 -8.21 50.28 10.25
CA GLY A 28 -7.99 49.36 9.14
C GLY A 28 -9.26 48.56 8.79
N PRO A 29 -9.35 47.95 7.59
CA PRO A 29 -10.46 47.09 7.23
C PRO A 29 -10.52 45.88 8.18
N LYS A 30 -11.71 45.58 8.71
CA LYS A 30 -11.93 44.35 9.50
C LYS A 30 -12.20 43.20 8.53
N VAL A 31 -11.28 42.25 8.46
CA VAL A 31 -11.41 41.02 7.66
C VAL A 31 -11.70 39.88 8.61
N VAL A 32 -12.74 39.09 8.32
CA VAL A 32 -13.14 37.92 9.13
C VAL A 32 -13.32 36.74 8.18
N VAL A 33 -12.84 35.57 8.60
CA VAL A 33 -12.99 34.32 7.86
C VAL A 33 -14.25 33.61 8.35
N PHE A 34 -15.19 33.35 7.44
CA PHE A 34 -16.45 32.65 7.73
C PHE A 34 -16.47 31.27 7.07
N ASP A 35 -17.07 30.28 7.73
CA ASP A 35 -17.25 28.92 7.18
C ASP A 35 -18.00 28.96 5.83
N LYS A 36 -17.41 28.31 4.82
CA LYS A 36 -17.93 28.33 3.44
C LYS A 36 -19.31 27.66 3.36
N LYS A 37 -19.49 26.50 4.00
CA LYS A 37 -20.76 25.76 4.00
C LYS A 37 -21.88 26.51 4.74
N GLY A 38 -21.52 27.18 5.82
CA GLY A 38 -22.43 28.07 6.54
C GLY A 38 -22.97 29.17 5.63
N LEU A 39 -22.09 29.87 4.92
CA LEU A 39 -22.50 30.96 4.01
C LEU A 39 -23.44 30.48 2.90
N GLU A 40 -23.18 29.30 2.32
CA GLU A 40 -24.05 28.65 1.32
C GLU A 40 -25.44 28.34 1.89
N GLN A 41 -25.51 28.03 3.19
CA GLN A 41 -26.74 27.79 3.95
C GLN A 41 -27.33 29.08 4.58
N ARG A 42 -26.92 30.26 4.11
CA ARG A 42 -27.33 31.59 4.63
C ARG A 42 -27.02 31.80 6.12
N ARG A 43 -25.93 31.23 6.63
CA ARG A 43 -25.46 31.35 8.00
C ARG A 43 -23.99 31.77 8.07
N ALA A 44 -23.73 32.96 8.58
CA ALA A 44 -22.38 33.47 8.80
C ALA A 44 -21.79 32.96 10.13
N VAL A 45 -21.07 31.84 10.07
CA VAL A 45 -20.34 31.25 11.20
C VAL A 45 -18.85 31.54 11.01
N VAL A 46 -18.13 32.01 12.03
CA VAL A 46 -16.69 32.26 11.95
C VAL A 46 -15.96 30.92 11.87
N ALA A 47 -15.02 30.77 10.92
CA ALA A 47 -14.28 29.53 10.71
C ALA A 47 -13.27 29.26 11.84
N GLU A 48 -13.10 28.01 12.25
CA GLU A 48 -12.08 27.60 13.22
C GLU A 48 -10.70 27.42 12.56
N ASN A 49 -9.61 27.58 13.33
CA ASN A 49 -8.24 27.52 12.78
C ASN A 49 -7.96 26.16 12.10
N GLY A 50 -7.73 26.18 10.79
CA GLY A 50 -7.44 24.99 9.98
C GLY A 50 -8.58 24.53 9.08
N GLU A 51 -9.78 25.12 9.17
CA GLU A 51 -10.89 24.83 8.27
C GLU A 51 -10.91 25.74 7.02
N ALA A 52 -11.47 25.22 5.92
CA ALA A 52 -11.66 25.99 4.69
C ALA A 52 -12.73 27.09 4.88
N GLY A 53 -12.29 28.34 5.00
CA GLY A 53 -13.18 29.49 5.21
C GLY A 53 -13.05 30.58 4.14
N ARG A 54 -14.06 31.45 4.05
CA ARG A 54 -14.15 32.59 3.14
C ARG A 54 -13.90 33.90 3.88
N GLU A 55 -12.92 34.67 3.43
CA GLU A 55 -12.66 36.02 3.94
C GLU A 55 -13.73 37.02 3.44
N LEU A 56 -14.40 37.70 4.38
CA LEU A 56 -15.28 38.83 4.08
C LEU A 56 -14.79 40.08 4.80
N VAL A 57 -14.96 41.23 4.14
CA VAL A 57 -14.55 42.55 4.66
C VAL A 57 -15.76 43.29 5.22
N GLY A 58 -15.67 43.77 6.46
CA GLY A 58 -16.72 44.54 7.09
C GLY A 58 -16.83 45.95 6.51
N CYS A 59 -18.05 46.35 6.15
CA CYS A 59 -18.39 47.67 5.61
C CYS A 59 -18.73 48.70 6.71
N GLY A 60 -18.35 48.42 7.96
CA GLY A 60 -18.59 49.30 9.11
C GLY A 60 -20.03 49.32 9.61
N ALA A 61 -20.32 50.23 10.54
CA ALA A 61 -21.62 50.35 11.20
C ALA A 61 -22.51 51.41 10.50
N ALA A 62 -23.82 51.36 10.73
CA ALA A 62 -24.76 52.38 10.23
C ALA A 62 -24.35 53.79 10.71
N LEU A 63 -24.37 54.77 9.80
CA LEU A 63 -23.93 56.13 10.08
C LEU A 63 -25.11 57.07 10.34
N GLY A 64 -24.98 57.96 11.33
CA GLY A 64 -25.99 58.97 11.64
C GLY A 64 -27.34 58.37 12.04
N ASP A 65 -28.43 58.92 11.51
CA ASP A 65 -29.81 58.46 11.77
C ASP A 65 -30.26 57.31 10.84
N GLN A 66 -29.34 56.65 10.15
CA GLN A 66 -29.66 55.51 9.28
C GLN A 66 -29.98 54.28 10.12
N LYS A 67 -31.09 53.63 9.78
CA LYS A 67 -31.49 52.33 10.31
C LYS A 67 -31.21 51.26 9.28
N LEU A 68 -30.60 50.18 9.76
CA LEU A 68 -30.28 48.98 9.00
C LEU A 68 -31.07 47.82 9.58
N ALA A 69 -31.74 47.05 8.73
CA ALA A 69 -32.38 45.79 9.09
C ALA A 69 -31.93 44.70 8.13
N ILE A 70 -31.63 43.52 8.65
CA ILE A 70 -31.39 42.32 7.85
C ILE A 70 -32.68 41.53 7.88
N VAL A 71 -33.34 41.40 6.72
CA VAL A 71 -34.72 40.93 6.63
C VAL A 71 -34.80 39.77 5.66
N ASP A 72 -35.47 38.69 6.05
CA ASP A 72 -35.77 37.60 5.15
C ASP A 72 -36.69 38.12 4.02
N PRO A 73 -36.26 38.06 2.75
CA PRO A 73 -36.95 38.74 1.65
C PRO A 73 -38.31 38.13 1.29
N GLU A 74 -38.59 36.90 1.73
CA GLU A 74 -39.83 36.17 1.46
C GLU A 74 -40.85 36.42 2.56
N THR A 75 -40.41 36.36 3.82
CA THR A 75 -41.29 36.50 4.98
C THR A 75 -41.40 37.93 5.49
N SER A 76 -40.50 38.83 5.05
CA SER A 76 -40.37 40.21 5.54
C SER A 76 -40.11 40.31 7.05
N ARG A 77 -39.54 39.25 7.63
CA ARG A 77 -39.19 39.11 9.05
C ARG A 77 -37.73 39.41 9.29
N VAL A 78 -37.38 39.98 10.44
CA VAL A 78 -35.97 40.25 10.76
C VAL A 78 -35.22 38.93 10.96
N CYS A 79 -34.10 38.76 10.26
CA CYS A 79 -33.22 37.60 10.39
C CYS A 79 -32.59 37.54 11.79
N LYS A 80 -32.31 36.34 12.29
CA LYS A 80 -31.58 36.17 13.56
C LYS A 80 -30.12 36.60 13.39
N SER A 81 -29.43 36.83 14.50
CA SER A 81 -28.00 37.16 14.47
C SER A 81 -27.20 36.04 13.77
N GLY A 82 -26.37 36.41 12.79
CA GLY A 82 -25.61 35.47 11.97
C GLY A 82 -26.37 34.89 10.77
N GLU A 83 -27.67 35.13 10.61
CA GLU A 83 -28.40 34.73 9.40
C GLU A 83 -28.26 35.81 8.30
N ILE A 84 -28.14 35.35 7.05
CA ILE A 84 -28.02 36.20 5.88
C ILE A 84 -29.41 36.53 5.34
N GLY A 85 -29.72 37.82 5.24
CA GLY A 85 -30.99 38.31 4.70
C GLY A 85 -30.80 39.52 3.80
N GLU A 86 -31.89 40.04 3.25
CA GLU A 86 -31.89 41.28 2.48
C GLU A 86 -31.57 42.47 3.39
N VAL A 87 -30.65 43.30 2.93
CA VAL A 87 -30.30 44.55 3.59
C VAL A 87 -31.41 45.56 3.31
N TRP A 88 -32.11 45.99 4.35
CA TRP A 88 -33.15 47.01 4.30
C TRP A 88 -32.65 48.28 5.00
N VAL A 89 -32.84 49.43 4.35
CA VAL A 89 -32.30 50.71 4.81
C VAL A 89 -33.42 51.73 4.96
N HIS A 90 -33.41 52.46 6.07
CA HIS A 90 -34.31 53.58 6.30
C HIS A 90 -33.55 54.74 6.91
N GLY A 91 -33.76 55.95 6.43
CA GLY A 91 -33.16 57.13 7.03
C GLY A 91 -33.32 58.37 6.16
N PRO A 92 -32.84 59.52 6.64
CA PRO A 92 -33.04 60.81 5.99
C PRO A 92 -32.35 60.93 4.61
N SER A 93 -31.38 60.05 4.33
CA SER A 93 -30.66 60.02 3.06
C SER A 93 -31.30 59.10 2.00
N VAL A 94 -32.35 58.36 2.37
CA VAL A 94 -33.05 57.44 1.46
C VAL A 94 -34.01 58.23 0.57
N ALA A 95 -33.94 58.00 -0.74
CA ALA A 95 -34.79 58.62 -1.73
C ALA A 95 -36.26 58.23 -1.51
N GLN A 96 -37.20 59.11 -1.89
CA GLN A 96 -38.63 58.86 -1.68
C GLN A 96 -39.25 57.89 -2.69
N GLY A 97 -38.52 57.56 -3.77
CA GLY A 97 -39.04 56.73 -4.85
C GLY A 97 -38.41 57.00 -6.20
N TYR A 98 -38.78 56.18 -7.17
CA TYR A 98 -38.40 56.32 -8.58
C TYR A 98 -39.35 57.27 -9.32
N TRP A 99 -38.79 58.22 -10.07
CA TRP A 99 -39.55 59.22 -10.82
C TRP A 99 -40.44 58.58 -11.90
N ARG A 100 -41.74 58.91 -11.90
CA ARG A 100 -42.78 58.37 -12.81
C ARG A 100 -42.93 56.85 -12.81
N ARG A 101 -42.50 56.19 -11.72
CA ARG A 101 -42.66 54.74 -11.55
C ARG A 101 -43.27 54.45 -10.19
N PRO A 102 -44.56 54.78 -9.98
CA PRO A 102 -45.21 54.69 -8.67
C PRO A 102 -45.29 53.25 -8.15
N GLU A 103 -45.49 52.27 -9.03
CA GLU A 103 -45.55 50.85 -8.65
C GLU A 103 -44.18 50.32 -8.21
N GLU A 104 -43.12 50.65 -8.95
CA GLU A 104 -41.74 50.28 -8.58
C GLU A 104 -41.30 51.00 -7.29
N THR A 105 -41.74 52.24 -7.11
CA THR A 105 -41.52 53.01 -5.88
C THR A 105 -42.16 52.32 -4.68
N ALA A 106 -43.44 51.96 -4.76
CA ALA A 106 -44.13 51.29 -3.68
C ALA A 106 -43.48 49.94 -3.35
N ARG A 107 -43.05 49.18 -4.35
CA ARG A 107 -42.39 47.88 -4.17
C ARG A 107 -41.00 48.00 -3.53
N THR A 108 -40.23 49.01 -3.89
CA THR A 108 -38.80 49.12 -3.51
C THR A 108 -38.59 49.95 -2.25
N PHE A 109 -39.32 51.05 -2.08
CA PHE A 109 -39.17 52.00 -0.98
C PHE A 109 -40.26 51.89 0.09
N GLY A 110 -41.28 51.04 -0.12
CA GLY A 110 -42.46 50.92 0.75
C GLY A 110 -42.44 49.74 1.72
N ALA A 111 -41.31 49.07 1.91
CA ALA A 111 -41.26 47.82 2.65
C ALA A 111 -41.42 48.02 4.15
N ARG A 112 -42.07 47.09 4.85
CA ARG A 112 -42.29 47.15 6.30
C ARG A 112 -41.96 45.82 6.95
N ILE A 113 -41.35 45.86 8.12
CA ILE A 113 -41.04 44.66 8.90
C ILE A 113 -42.35 44.01 9.35
N ALA A 114 -42.52 42.72 9.05
CA ALA A 114 -43.80 42.03 9.20
C ALA A 114 -44.29 41.96 10.65
N GLU A 115 -43.39 41.78 11.62
CA GLU A 115 -43.76 41.63 13.03
C GLU A 115 -44.10 42.95 13.72
N THR A 116 -43.41 44.04 13.36
CA THR A 116 -43.52 45.33 14.06
C THR A 116 -44.27 46.38 13.26
N GLY A 117 -44.44 46.19 11.95
CA GLY A 117 -44.95 47.20 11.01
C GLY A 117 -43.97 48.36 10.76
N GLU A 118 -42.76 48.30 11.31
CA GLU A 118 -41.75 49.36 11.20
C GLU A 118 -41.35 49.58 9.73
N GLY A 119 -41.26 50.85 9.32
CA GLY A 119 -40.95 51.27 7.96
C GLY A 119 -41.62 52.60 7.59
N PRO A 120 -41.48 53.06 6.33
CA PRO A 120 -41.08 52.24 5.19
C PRO A 120 -39.56 52.16 5.00
N PHE A 121 -39.05 50.98 4.66
CA PHE A 121 -37.66 50.71 4.33
C PHE A 121 -37.47 50.62 2.82
N LEU A 122 -36.28 51.03 2.37
CA LEU A 122 -35.72 50.70 1.07
C LEU A 122 -35.20 49.27 1.08
N ARG A 123 -35.75 48.43 0.21
CA ARG A 123 -35.21 47.11 -0.16
C ARG A 123 -34.02 47.30 -1.09
N THR A 124 -32.79 47.08 -0.62
CA THR A 124 -31.60 47.32 -1.46
C THR A 124 -31.40 46.23 -2.51
N GLY A 125 -31.99 45.06 -2.29
CA GLY A 125 -31.76 43.84 -3.06
C GLY A 125 -30.41 43.18 -2.76
N ASP A 126 -29.59 43.74 -1.87
CA ASP A 126 -28.30 43.14 -1.47
C ASP A 126 -28.52 42.19 -0.29
N LEU A 127 -27.82 41.07 -0.27
CA LEU A 127 -27.81 40.11 0.83
C LEU A 127 -26.63 40.41 1.75
N GLY A 128 -26.88 40.41 3.05
CA GLY A 128 -25.85 40.69 4.05
C GLY A 128 -26.26 40.24 5.44
N PHE A 129 -25.35 40.42 6.38
CA PHE A 129 -25.54 40.12 7.79
C PHE A 129 -24.72 41.10 8.64
N VAL A 130 -25.08 41.25 9.91
CA VAL A 130 -24.33 42.07 10.86
C VAL A 130 -23.57 41.16 11.83
N HIS A 131 -22.26 41.37 11.92
CA HIS A 131 -21.38 40.67 12.85
C HIS A 131 -20.48 41.68 13.56
N ASP A 132 -20.39 41.61 14.89
CA ASP A 132 -19.69 42.58 15.74
C ASP A 132 -20.04 44.05 15.43
N GLY A 133 -21.31 44.33 15.12
CA GLY A 133 -21.80 45.67 14.80
C GLY A 133 -21.37 46.21 13.43
N GLN A 134 -20.75 45.39 12.57
CA GLN A 134 -20.42 45.75 11.19
C GLN A 134 -21.28 44.99 10.19
N LEU A 135 -21.68 45.68 9.12
CA LEU A 135 -22.37 45.05 7.99
C LEU A 135 -21.36 44.32 7.10
N PHE A 136 -21.63 43.07 6.79
CA PHE A 136 -20.93 42.28 5.79
C PHE A 136 -21.90 41.99 4.63
N ILE A 137 -21.44 42.20 3.40
CA ILE A 137 -22.24 41.91 2.20
C ILE A 137 -21.85 40.52 1.68
N ALA A 138 -22.85 39.66 1.55
CA ALA A 138 -22.72 38.29 1.08
C ALA A 138 -23.09 38.13 -0.41
N GLY A 139 -23.87 39.05 -0.98
CA GLY A 139 -24.20 39.03 -2.41
C GLY A 139 -25.42 39.89 -2.75
N ARG A 140 -26.14 39.53 -3.82
CA ARG A 140 -27.34 40.26 -4.29
C ARG A 140 -28.45 39.31 -4.72
N ILE A 141 -29.68 39.56 -4.29
CA ILE A 141 -30.84 38.68 -4.51
C ILE A 141 -31.10 38.43 -6.00
N LYS A 142 -31.09 39.50 -6.81
CA LYS A 142 -31.45 39.41 -8.24
C LYS A 142 -30.36 38.80 -9.12
N ASP A 143 -29.15 38.68 -8.59
CA ASP A 143 -28.01 38.12 -9.32
C ASP A 143 -27.75 36.66 -8.90
N LEU A 144 -28.50 36.11 -7.95
CA LEU A 144 -28.26 34.76 -7.45
C LEU A 144 -28.61 33.70 -8.51
N ILE A 145 -27.68 32.79 -8.80
CA ILE A 145 -27.88 31.68 -9.73
C ILE A 145 -28.31 30.46 -8.89
N ILE A 146 -29.48 29.89 -9.16
CA ILE A 146 -30.01 28.76 -8.38
C ILE A 146 -30.03 27.54 -9.27
N ILE A 147 -29.10 26.61 -9.04
CA ILE A 147 -29.01 25.40 -9.86
C ILE A 147 -29.15 24.20 -8.94
N ARG A 148 -30.17 23.39 -9.23
CA ARG A 148 -30.57 22.22 -8.41
C ARG A 148 -30.81 22.56 -6.93
N GLY A 149 -31.36 23.74 -6.66
CA GLY A 149 -31.68 24.20 -5.31
C GLY A 149 -30.50 24.73 -4.49
N VAL A 150 -29.31 24.83 -5.07
CA VAL A 150 -28.11 25.41 -4.45
C VAL A 150 -27.90 26.83 -4.97
N ASN A 151 -27.57 27.75 -4.06
CA ASN A 151 -27.40 29.17 -4.33
C ASN A 151 -25.94 29.48 -4.70
N TYR A 152 -25.70 29.97 -5.91
CA TYR A 152 -24.38 30.40 -6.38
C TYR A 152 -24.33 31.91 -6.61
N TYR A 153 -23.24 32.54 -6.17
CA TYR A 153 -22.99 33.95 -6.41
C TYR A 153 -22.18 34.10 -7.71
N PRO A 154 -22.68 34.82 -8.74
CA PRO A 154 -22.01 34.93 -10.03
C PRO A 154 -20.59 35.47 -9.95
N GLN A 155 -20.33 36.39 -9.01
CA GLN A 155 -19.01 36.99 -8.83
C GLN A 155 -17.95 35.95 -8.44
N ASP A 156 -18.35 34.91 -7.71
CA ASP A 156 -17.44 33.85 -7.29
C ASP A 156 -17.11 32.94 -8.48
N LEU A 157 -18.14 32.56 -9.25
CA LEU A 157 -17.98 31.81 -10.50
C LEU A 157 -17.14 32.59 -11.54
N GLU A 158 -17.35 33.89 -11.65
CA GLU A 158 -16.59 34.79 -12.52
C GLU A 158 -15.12 34.86 -12.09
N LEU A 159 -14.85 35.01 -10.79
CA LEU A 159 -13.48 35.08 -10.28
C LEU A 159 -12.71 33.76 -10.48
N THR A 160 -13.38 32.63 -10.27
CA THR A 160 -12.82 31.29 -10.52
C THR A 160 -12.52 31.10 -12.01
N SER A 161 -13.45 31.46 -12.89
CA SER A 161 -13.24 31.47 -14.34
C SER A 161 -12.03 32.32 -14.73
N GLU A 162 -11.90 33.53 -14.18
CA GLU A 162 -10.79 34.43 -14.53
C GLU A 162 -9.41 33.93 -14.11
N ARG A 163 -9.33 33.04 -13.11
CA ARG A 163 -8.08 32.50 -12.55
C ARG A 163 -7.70 31.13 -13.10
N SER A 164 -8.62 30.47 -13.81
CA SER A 164 -8.43 29.08 -14.23
C SER A 164 -7.38 28.91 -15.33
N HIS A 165 -7.08 29.96 -16.10
CA HIS A 165 -6.12 29.87 -17.18
C HIS A 165 -5.42 31.21 -17.50
N PRO A 166 -4.09 31.25 -17.75
CA PRO A 166 -3.33 32.48 -17.95
C PRO A 166 -3.70 33.30 -19.19
N SER A 167 -4.44 32.71 -20.13
CA SER A 167 -4.93 33.39 -21.34
C SER A 167 -6.30 34.08 -21.14
N LEU A 168 -6.81 34.12 -19.92
CA LEU A 168 -8.09 34.74 -19.59
C LEU A 168 -7.90 36.15 -19.03
N ARG A 169 -8.82 37.04 -19.39
CA ARG A 169 -8.77 38.44 -18.96
C ARG A 169 -9.51 38.64 -17.63
N VAL A 170 -8.79 39.15 -16.63
CA VAL A 170 -9.34 39.47 -15.30
C VAL A 170 -10.34 40.64 -15.37
N GLY A 171 -11.41 40.54 -14.57
CA GLY A 171 -12.52 41.49 -14.50
C GLY A 171 -13.43 41.50 -15.75
N SER A 172 -13.42 40.42 -16.52
CA SER A 172 -14.06 40.29 -17.83
C SER A 172 -14.73 38.91 -18.02
N ALA A 173 -15.28 38.35 -16.95
CA ALA A 173 -16.22 37.23 -16.98
C ALA A 173 -17.67 37.69 -16.74
N ALA A 174 -18.64 36.92 -17.25
CA ALA A 174 -20.05 37.04 -16.89
C ALA A 174 -20.64 35.64 -16.68
N ALA A 175 -21.03 35.33 -15.44
CA ALA A 175 -21.78 34.13 -15.10
C ALA A 175 -23.27 34.44 -15.05
N PHE A 176 -24.10 33.61 -15.69
CA PHE A 176 -25.56 33.77 -15.69
C PHE A 176 -26.27 32.44 -15.90
N ALA A 177 -27.49 32.31 -15.39
CA ALA A 177 -28.34 31.15 -15.63
C ALA A 177 -29.18 31.32 -16.90
N ILE A 178 -29.41 30.23 -17.64
CA ILE A 178 -30.41 30.13 -18.70
C ILE A 178 -31.39 29.00 -18.37
N GLU A 179 -32.55 28.96 -19.01
CA GLU A 179 -33.51 27.87 -18.83
C GLU A 179 -33.37 26.90 -20.00
N VAL A 180 -33.06 25.63 -19.69
CA VAL A 180 -32.95 24.53 -20.66
C VAL A 180 -33.77 23.38 -20.11
N ASP A 181 -34.73 22.88 -20.90
CA ASP A 181 -35.68 21.82 -20.51
C ASP A 181 -36.43 22.07 -19.18
N GLY A 182 -36.70 23.35 -18.88
CA GLY A 182 -37.39 23.77 -17.65
C GLY A 182 -36.51 23.81 -16.40
N GLU A 183 -35.19 23.61 -16.54
CA GLU A 183 -34.21 23.75 -15.45
C GLU A 183 -33.28 24.95 -15.68
N GLU A 184 -32.90 25.62 -14.59
CA GLU A 184 -31.84 26.65 -14.65
C GLU A 184 -30.46 25.99 -14.80
N GLN A 185 -29.71 26.45 -15.80
CA GLN A 185 -28.41 25.92 -16.19
C GLN A 185 -27.37 27.04 -16.26
N LEU A 186 -26.14 26.77 -15.82
CA LEU A 186 -25.08 27.78 -15.70
C LEU A 186 -24.40 28.03 -17.06
N VAL A 187 -24.24 29.29 -17.45
CA VAL A 187 -23.38 29.69 -18.57
C VAL A 187 -22.30 30.64 -18.07
N ILE A 188 -21.06 30.37 -18.46
CA ILE A 188 -19.90 31.23 -18.21
C ILE A 188 -19.46 31.85 -19.54
N ALA A 189 -19.56 33.17 -19.66
CA ALA A 189 -18.95 33.92 -20.77
C ALA A 189 -17.67 34.60 -20.29
N GLN A 190 -16.55 34.38 -20.97
CA GLN A 190 -15.23 34.84 -20.55
C GLN A 190 -14.45 35.48 -21.69
N GLU A 191 -13.87 36.66 -21.48
CA GLU A 191 -12.97 37.27 -22.47
C GLU A 191 -11.55 36.66 -22.43
N LEU A 192 -10.95 36.49 -23.62
CA LEU A 192 -9.55 36.11 -23.79
C LEU A 192 -8.60 37.32 -23.75
N GLU A 193 -7.37 37.09 -23.28
CA GLU A 193 -6.24 38.03 -23.33
C GLU A 193 -5.39 37.74 -24.59
N PHE A 194 -5.38 38.67 -25.57
CA PHE A 194 -4.62 38.46 -26.82
C PHE A 194 -3.13 38.76 -26.64
N ARG A 195 -2.35 37.77 -26.23
CA ARG A 195 -0.88 37.75 -26.41
C ARG A 195 -0.40 36.58 -27.30
N GLN A 196 -1.13 35.47 -27.34
CA GLN A 196 -1.04 34.37 -28.31
C GLN A 196 -2.46 33.81 -28.55
N LYS A 197 -2.68 32.95 -29.56
CA LYS A 197 -4.01 32.35 -29.81
C LYS A 197 -4.10 31.04 -29.01
N PRO A 198 -4.76 31.01 -27.85
CA PRO A 198 -4.81 29.81 -27.01
C PRO A 198 -5.71 28.74 -27.65
N ASP A 199 -5.49 27.48 -27.29
CA ASP A 199 -6.37 26.39 -27.66
C ASP A 199 -7.73 26.56 -26.94
N VAL A 200 -8.82 26.57 -27.72
CA VAL A 200 -10.18 26.80 -27.20
C VAL A 200 -10.60 25.67 -26.28
N ASP A 201 -10.22 24.43 -26.59
CA ASP A 201 -10.64 23.25 -25.82
C ASP A 201 -9.87 23.18 -24.49
N GLU A 202 -8.59 23.52 -24.50
CA GLU A 202 -7.76 23.67 -23.29
C GLU A 202 -8.35 24.74 -22.34
N VAL A 203 -8.67 25.93 -22.88
CA VAL A 203 -9.15 27.05 -22.07
C VAL A 203 -10.57 26.79 -21.54
N THR A 204 -11.47 26.24 -22.36
CA THR A 204 -12.83 25.92 -21.90
C THR A 204 -12.84 24.75 -20.91
N ALA A 205 -11.97 23.74 -21.07
CA ALA A 205 -11.78 22.67 -20.10
C ALA A 205 -11.25 23.20 -18.77
N ALA A 206 -10.24 24.08 -18.79
CA ALA A 206 -9.71 24.70 -17.57
C ALA A 206 -10.76 25.52 -16.81
N ILE A 207 -11.59 26.31 -17.51
CA ILE A 207 -12.71 27.02 -16.88
C ILE A 207 -13.73 26.02 -16.30
N ARG A 208 -14.10 24.98 -17.05
CA ARG A 208 -15.09 23.99 -16.60
C ARG A 208 -14.60 23.24 -15.37
N GLU A 209 -13.38 22.74 -15.40
CA GLU A 209 -12.74 22.01 -14.29
C GLU A 209 -12.64 22.90 -13.06
N ALA A 210 -12.15 24.14 -13.20
CA ALA A 210 -12.08 25.07 -12.07
C ALA A 210 -13.45 25.37 -11.45
N ILE A 211 -14.51 25.50 -12.26
CA ILE A 211 -15.88 25.74 -11.76
C ILE A 211 -16.45 24.48 -11.07
N VAL A 212 -16.19 23.29 -11.61
CA VAL A 212 -16.61 22.02 -11.00
C VAL A 212 -15.85 21.77 -9.69
N ASP A 213 -14.54 22.02 -9.66
CA ASP A 213 -13.68 21.77 -8.49
C ASP A 213 -13.99 22.73 -7.33
N GLU A 214 -14.13 24.04 -7.61
CA GLU A 214 -14.35 25.02 -6.54
C GLU A 214 -15.82 25.17 -6.13
N HIS A 215 -16.76 24.94 -7.06
CA HIS A 215 -18.19 25.22 -6.85
C HIS A 215 -19.10 23.99 -7.01
N GLY A 216 -18.58 22.83 -7.42
CA GLY A 216 -19.37 21.60 -7.50
C GLY A 216 -20.48 21.62 -8.54
N ILE A 217 -20.39 22.54 -9.52
CA ILE A 217 -21.40 22.75 -10.55
C ILE A 217 -20.77 22.64 -11.94
N LEU A 218 -21.38 21.86 -12.82
CA LEU A 218 -21.00 21.79 -14.22
C LEU A 218 -21.69 22.94 -14.98
N PRO A 219 -20.94 23.86 -15.63
CA PRO A 219 -21.54 24.78 -16.58
C PRO A 219 -22.23 24.01 -17.71
N TYR A 220 -23.40 24.48 -18.14
CA TYR A 220 -24.04 24.02 -19.37
C TYR A 220 -23.30 24.54 -20.61
N ALA A 221 -22.76 25.76 -20.54
CA ALA A 221 -21.88 26.27 -21.58
C ALA A 221 -20.75 27.14 -21.02
N VAL A 222 -19.57 27.02 -21.64
CA VAL A 222 -18.43 27.92 -21.46
C VAL A 222 -18.15 28.60 -22.80
N VAL A 223 -18.26 29.92 -22.82
CA VAL A 223 -18.23 30.74 -24.04
C VAL A 223 -17.06 31.70 -23.97
N LEU A 224 -16.07 31.50 -24.83
CA LEU A 224 -14.94 32.41 -24.98
C LEU A 224 -15.33 33.54 -25.93
N VAL A 225 -15.11 34.78 -25.51
CA VAL A 225 -15.53 35.99 -26.22
C VAL A 225 -14.31 36.85 -26.54
N LYS A 226 -14.34 37.62 -27.64
CA LYS A 226 -13.29 38.61 -27.93
C LYS A 226 -13.17 39.65 -26.79
N PRO A 227 -11.97 40.15 -26.47
CA PRO A 227 -11.80 41.17 -25.45
C PRO A 227 -12.55 42.46 -25.77
N GLY A 228 -13.15 43.05 -24.74
CA GLY A 228 -13.98 44.26 -24.80
C GLY A 228 -15.42 44.04 -25.29
N ARG A 229 -15.91 42.79 -25.32
CA ARG A 229 -17.25 42.44 -25.84
C ARG A 229 -18.24 41.97 -24.80
N ILE A 230 -17.81 41.66 -23.57
CA ILE A 230 -18.77 41.50 -22.47
C ILE A 230 -19.37 42.88 -22.13
N PRO A 231 -20.70 43.04 -22.14
CA PRO A 231 -21.35 44.31 -21.84
C PRO A 231 -21.02 44.82 -20.44
N LYS A 232 -20.60 46.09 -20.33
CA LYS A 232 -20.34 46.77 -19.05
C LYS A 232 -21.04 48.13 -19.00
N THR A 233 -21.41 48.59 -17.81
CA THR A 233 -21.89 49.96 -17.59
C THR A 233 -20.78 50.97 -17.85
N SER A 234 -21.11 52.27 -17.94
CA SER A 234 -20.10 53.34 -18.05
C SER A 234 -19.13 53.40 -16.87
N SER A 235 -19.50 52.82 -15.73
CA SER A 235 -18.66 52.64 -14.54
C SER A 235 -17.85 51.32 -14.51
N GLY A 236 -17.93 50.52 -15.58
CA GLY A 236 -17.17 49.27 -15.72
C GLY A 236 -17.81 48.03 -15.09
N LYS A 237 -19.05 48.09 -14.59
CA LYS A 237 -19.73 46.92 -13.99
C LYS A 237 -20.28 45.99 -15.06
N ILE A 238 -20.07 44.68 -14.91
CA ILE A 238 -20.61 43.66 -15.81
C ILE A 238 -22.14 43.75 -15.86
N GLN A 239 -22.70 43.83 -17.07
CA GLN A 239 -24.15 43.79 -17.30
C GLN A 239 -24.58 42.36 -17.67
N ARG A 240 -24.68 41.48 -16.65
CA ARG A 240 -24.98 40.05 -16.82
C ARG A 240 -26.25 39.77 -17.61
N PHE A 241 -27.33 40.51 -17.32
CA PHE A 241 -28.58 40.39 -18.09
C PHE A 241 -28.39 40.72 -19.58
N ALA A 242 -27.63 41.77 -19.90
CA ALA A 242 -27.35 42.13 -21.29
C ALA A 242 -26.42 41.10 -21.97
N CYS A 243 -25.48 40.52 -21.22
CA CYS A 243 -24.61 39.44 -21.72
C CYS A 243 -25.43 38.17 -22.00
N ARG A 244 -26.30 37.76 -21.06
CA ARG A 244 -27.27 36.66 -21.21
C ARG A 244 -28.17 36.87 -22.42
N GLN A 245 -28.74 38.06 -22.58
CA GLN A 245 -29.63 38.33 -23.71
C GLN A 245 -28.88 38.22 -25.04
N LYS A 246 -27.66 38.77 -25.14
CA LYS A 246 -26.83 38.61 -26.34
C LYS A 246 -26.45 37.16 -26.62
N TYR A 247 -26.20 36.37 -25.58
CA TYR A 247 -25.94 34.94 -25.71
C TYR A 247 -27.16 34.19 -26.26
N LEU A 248 -28.34 34.40 -25.68
CA LEU A 248 -29.60 33.78 -26.12
C LEU A 248 -30.00 34.21 -27.53
N ASP A 249 -29.75 35.46 -27.89
CA ASP A 249 -30.04 36.00 -29.23
C ASP A 249 -28.96 35.59 -30.27
N GLY A 250 -27.89 34.90 -29.87
CA GLY A 250 -26.78 34.50 -30.75
C GLY A 250 -25.94 35.68 -31.27
N THR A 251 -25.96 36.83 -30.58
CA THR A 251 -25.28 38.08 -30.99
C THR A 251 -24.02 38.37 -30.18
N LEU A 252 -23.59 37.43 -29.32
CA LEU A 252 -22.34 37.52 -28.58
C LEU A 252 -21.16 37.17 -29.51
N ASP A 253 -20.07 37.95 -29.46
CA ASP A 253 -18.90 37.77 -30.33
C ASP A 253 -18.01 36.59 -29.88
N VAL A 254 -18.52 35.37 -30.05
CA VAL A 254 -17.88 34.11 -29.62
C VAL A 254 -16.66 33.79 -30.48
N VAL A 255 -15.56 33.39 -29.84
CA VAL A 255 -14.32 32.89 -30.47
C VAL A 255 -14.10 31.40 -30.28
N GLY A 256 -14.77 30.81 -29.29
CA GLY A 256 -14.76 29.39 -28.98
C GLY A 256 -15.85 29.09 -27.95
N GLU A 257 -16.50 27.94 -28.04
CA GLU A 257 -17.59 27.57 -27.13
C GLU A 257 -17.55 26.07 -26.88
N TRP A 258 -17.76 25.71 -25.62
CA TRP A 258 -18.06 24.36 -25.20
C TRP A 258 -19.50 24.32 -24.66
N ARG A 259 -20.32 23.34 -25.09
CA ARG A 259 -21.69 23.09 -24.60
C ARG A 259 -21.87 21.63 -24.20
N ALA A 260 -22.65 21.39 -23.15
CA ALA A 260 -22.93 20.05 -22.63
C ALA A 260 -23.73 19.15 -23.60
N ASP A 261 -24.53 19.74 -24.49
CA ASP A 261 -25.51 19.10 -25.37
C ASP A 261 -25.02 18.87 -26.83
N GLN A 262 -23.75 19.18 -27.12
CA GLN A 262 -23.09 18.79 -28.39
C GLN A 262 -22.42 17.39 -28.35
N VAL A 263 -22.67 16.61 -27.29
CA VAL A 263 -22.41 15.16 -27.25
C VAL A 263 -23.73 14.45 -27.58
N PRO A 264 -23.81 13.54 -28.57
CA PRO A 264 -25.08 12.96 -29.01
C PRO A 264 -25.81 12.24 -27.87
N ALA A 265 -27.03 12.72 -27.59
CA ALA A 265 -27.93 12.19 -26.59
C ALA A 265 -28.36 10.75 -26.94
N THR A 266 -28.18 9.82 -26.01
CA THR A 266 -29.04 8.65 -25.89
C THR A 266 -29.90 8.85 -24.64
N GLU A 267 -31.10 9.38 -24.84
CA GLU A 267 -32.10 9.47 -23.78
C GLU A 267 -32.65 8.06 -23.44
N PRO A 268 -32.81 7.72 -22.15
CA PRO A 268 -33.53 6.54 -21.74
C PRO A 268 -35.04 6.80 -21.74
N GLU A 269 -35.76 6.15 -22.66
CA GLU A 269 -37.21 6.00 -22.54
C GLU A 269 -37.56 5.19 -21.27
N LYS A 270 -38.45 5.76 -20.45
CA LYS A 270 -39.17 5.03 -19.40
C LYS A 270 -39.95 3.88 -20.03
N LYS A 271 -39.72 2.63 -19.58
CA LYS A 271 -40.77 1.61 -19.51
C LYS A 271 -40.74 0.83 -18.21
N GLU A 272 -41.93 0.75 -17.64
CA GLU A 272 -42.28 0.04 -16.42
C GLU A 272 -42.07 -1.47 -16.54
N SER A 273 -41.82 -2.05 -15.36
CA SER A 273 -41.88 -3.48 -15.01
C SER A 273 -42.87 -4.30 -15.83
N GLN A 274 -42.34 -5.26 -16.60
CA GLN A 274 -42.96 -6.58 -16.76
C GLN A 274 -41.88 -7.66 -16.72
N ALA A 275 -42.06 -8.60 -15.80
CA ALA A 275 -41.27 -9.82 -15.70
C ALA A 275 -41.53 -10.71 -16.92
N GLU A 276 -40.47 -11.14 -17.59
CA GLU A 276 -40.39 -12.45 -18.25
C GLU A 276 -38.94 -12.76 -18.66
N ALA A 277 -38.55 -14.02 -18.46
CA ALA A 277 -37.18 -14.53 -18.52
C ALA A 277 -36.54 -14.39 -19.91
N ALA A 278 -35.31 -13.86 -19.97
CA ALA A 278 -34.43 -13.97 -21.13
C ALA A 278 -32.97 -14.11 -20.70
N VAL A 279 -32.29 -15.06 -21.34
CA VAL A 279 -30.96 -15.62 -21.04
C VAL A 279 -29.85 -14.59 -21.23
N ALA A 280 -28.91 -14.51 -20.27
CA ALA A 280 -27.77 -13.59 -20.27
C ALA A 280 -26.80 -13.83 -21.44
N ALA A 281 -26.43 -12.77 -22.16
CA ALA A 281 -25.19 -12.74 -22.94
C ALA A 281 -23.98 -12.71 -21.97
N PRO A 282 -22.83 -13.35 -22.30
CA PRO A 282 -21.69 -13.34 -21.41
C PRO A 282 -21.14 -11.91 -21.27
N GLY A 283 -20.91 -11.46 -20.04
CA GLY A 283 -20.19 -10.22 -19.77
C GLY A 283 -18.76 -10.27 -20.35
N LYS A 284 -18.15 -9.09 -20.55
CA LYS A 284 -16.74 -8.99 -20.98
C LYS A 284 -15.85 -9.76 -20.01
N SER A 285 -14.99 -10.61 -20.56
CA SER A 285 -14.06 -11.41 -19.77
C SER A 285 -12.98 -10.52 -19.12
N LYS A 286 -12.42 -10.96 -17.98
CA LYS A 286 -11.32 -10.25 -17.28
C LYS A 286 -10.24 -9.78 -18.26
N LYS A 287 -9.81 -10.67 -19.16
CA LYS A 287 -8.77 -10.41 -20.15
C LYS A 287 -9.11 -9.29 -21.14
N GLU A 288 -10.35 -9.24 -21.63
CA GLU A 288 -10.78 -8.15 -22.52
C GLU A 288 -10.72 -6.80 -21.80
N ILE A 289 -11.06 -6.77 -20.50
CA ILE A 289 -11.04 -5.56 -19.69
C ILE A 289 -9.59 -5.11 -19.42
N GLU A 290 -8.70 -6.04 -19.09
CA GLU A 290 -7.27 -5.75 -18.90
C GLU A 290 -6.61 -5.21 -20.18
N ASP A 291 -6.84 -5.86 -21.32
CA ASP A 291 -6.25 -5.45 -22.59
C ASP A 291 -6.76 -4.07 -23.03
N TRP A 292 -8.03 -3.77 -22.79
CA TRP A 292 -8.59 -2.45 -23.04
C TRP A 292 -7.94 -1.38 -22.14
N LEU A 293 -7.82 -1.65 -20.83
CA LEU A 293 -7.20 -0.73 -19.87
C LEU A 293 -5.74 -0.45 -20.22
N VAL A 294 -4.97 -1.50 -20.56
CA VAL A 294 -3.57 -1.37 -21.01
C VAL A 294 -3.46 -0.49 -22.26
N GLN A 295 -4.33 -0.68 -23.25
CA GLN A 295 -4.33 0.13 -24.47
C GLN A 295 -4.66 1.60 -24.21
N GLN A 296 -5.66 1.87 -23.36
CA GLN A 296 -6.03 3.25 -23.03
C GLN A 296 -4.94 3.95 -22.22
N LEU A 297 -4.32 3.25 -21.27
CA LEU A 297 -3.19 3.75 -20.50
C LEU A 297 -2.01 4.06 -21.42
N ALA A 298 -1.62 3.12 -22.28
CA ALA A 298 -0.53 3.28 -23.24
C ALA A 298 -0.73 4.48 -24.19
N ALA A 299 -1.95 4.61 -24.73
CA ALA A 299 -2.32 5.72 -25.60
C ALA A 299 -2.23 7.08 -24.90
N ARG A 300 -2.73 7.17 -23.65
CA ARG A 300 -2.69 8.39 -22.83
C ARG A 300 -1.27 8.77 -22.43
N LEU A 301 -0.44 7.78 -22.10
CA LEU A 301 0.92 7.94 -21.61
C LEU A 301 1.97 8.07 -22.72
N LYS A 302 1.58 7.84 -23.98
CA LYS A 302 2.47 7.80 -25.16
C LYS A 302 3.62 6.82 -24.99
N VAL A 303 3.38 5.72 -24.28
CA VAL A 303 4.30 4.59 -24.16
C VAL A 303 3.73 3.39 -24.90
N PRO A 304 4.57 2.49 -25.42
CA PRO A 304 4.09 1.23 -25.98
C PRO A 304 3.27 0.44 -24.94
N PRO A 305 2.15 -0.22 -25.31
CA PRO A 305 1.33 -1.01 -24.39
C PRO A 305 2.11 -2.05 -23.58
N GLU A 306 3.21 -2.53 -24.13
CA GLU A 306 4.14 -3.47 -23.51
C GLU A 306 4.84 -2.91 -22.27
N LYS A 307 4.84 -1.57 -22.07
CA LYS A 307 5.44 -0.90 -20.90
C LYS A 307 4.45 -0.63 -19.77
N ILE A 308 3.19 -1.03 -19.91
CA ILE A 308 2.18 -0.91 -18.86
C ILE A 308 2.10 -2.23 -18.10
N ASP A 309 2.62 -2.24 -16.88
CA ASP A 309 2.45 -3.32 -15.92
C ASP A 309 1.02 -3.25 -15.37
N ARG A 310 0.31 -4.37 -15.50
CA ARG A 310 -1.09 -4.51 -15.09
C ARG A 310 -1.28 -4.47 -13.57
N LYS A 311 -0.21 -4.67 -12.81
CA LYS A 311 -0.21 -4.75 -11.34
C LYS A 311 0.27 -3.48 -10.66
N GLU A 312 0.93 -2.60 -11.41
CA GLU A 312 1.38 -1.31 -10.90
C GLU A 312 0.20 -0.34 -10.71
N PRO A 313 0.19 0.46 -9.63
CA PRO A 313 -0.87 1.43 -9.41
C PRO A 313 -0.96 2.48 -10.54
N PHE A 314 -2.16 2.89 -10.92
CA PHE A 314 -2.38 3.92 -11.94
C PHE A 314 -1.59 5.22 -11.66
N ALA A 315 -1.44 5.58 -10.37
CA ALA A 315 -0.69 6.74 -9.93
C ALA A 315 0.80 6.72 -10.35
N ARG A 316 1.42 5.54 -10.46
CA ARG A 316 2.84 5.41 -10.86
C ARG A 316 3.07 5.84 -12.30
N TYR A 317 2.06 5.70 -13.14
CA TYR A 317 2.08 6.18 -14.51
C TYR A 317 1.79 7.68 -14.63
N GLY A 318 1.56 8.38 -13.50
CA GLY A 318 1.22 9.79 -13.51
C GLY A 318 -0.24 10.07 -13.90
N LEU A 319 -1.14 9.08 -13.77
CA LEU A 319 -2.58 9.36 -13.82
C LEU A 319 -2.96 10.17 -12.59
N ASP A 320 -3.16 11.46 -12.79
CA ASP A 320 -3.78 12.36 -11.82
C ASP A 320 -5.27 12.06 -11.65
N SER A 321 -5.89 12.75 -10.68
CA SER A 321 -7.29 12.53 -10.34
C SER A 321 -8.27 12.74 -11.48
N VAL A 322 -7.90 13.55 -12.49
CA VAL A 322 -8.72 13.86 -13.66
C VAL A 322 -8.59 12.76 -14.72
N GLN A 323 -7.37 12.25 -14.94
CA GLN A 323 -7.11 11.17 -15.89
C GLN A 323 -7.71 9.82 -15.44
N ALA A 324 -7.73 9.54 -14.13
CA ALA A 324 -8.36 8.35 -13.56
C ALA A 324 -9.89 8.34 -13.74
N ILE A 325 -10.55 9.51 -13.63
CA ILE A 325 -11.99 9.68 -13.88
C ILE A 325 -12.28 9.54 -15.38
N GLY A 326 -11.44 10.08 -16.25
CA GLY A 326 -11.54 9.89 -17.70
C GLY A 326 -11.40 8.43 -18.13
N LEU A 327 -10.50 7.67 -17.49
CA LEU A 327 -10.36 6.23 -17.73
C LEU A 327 -11.62 5.45 -17.29
N ALA A 328 -12.23 5.82 -16.16
CA ALA A 328 -13.47 5.21 -15.67
C ALA A 328 -14.67 5.50 -16.58
N GLY A 329 -14.77 6.72 -17.15
CA GLY A 329 -15.82 7.08 -18.12
C GLY A 329 -15.69 6.35 -19.45
N ASP A 330 -14.47 6.24 -19.98
CA ASP A 330 -14.19 5.46 -21.19
C ASP A 330 -14.50 3.96 -20.97
N LEU A 331 -14.24 3.46 -19.77
CA LEU A 331 -14.48 2.05 -19.38
C LEU A 331 -15.97 1.76 -19.21
N GLU A 332 -16.74 2.71 -18.67
CA GLU A 332 -18.21 2.65 -18.58
C GLU A 332 -18.84 2.57 -19.97
N ALA A 333 -18.39 3.44 -20.88
CA ALA A 333 -18.86 3.45 -22.26
C ALA A 333 -18.54 2.13 -22.99
N TRP A 334 -17.37 1.55 -22.72
CA TRP A 334 -16.94 0.31 -23.36
C TRP A 334 -17.59 -0.96 -22.75
N LEU A 335 -17.86 -0.98 -21.45
CA LEU A 335 -18.55 -2.08 -20.76
C LEU A 335 -20.07 -2.04 -20.91
N GLY A 336 -20.65 -0.90 -21.30
CA GLY A 336 -22.09 -0.74 -21.52
C GLY A 336 -22.93 -0.83 -20.24
N ARG A 337 -22.33 -0.52 -19.08
CA ARG A 337 -23.00 -0.50 -17.77
C ARG A 337 -22.43 0.61 -16.90
N PRO A 338 -23.24 1.24 -16.02
CA PRO A 338 -22.79 2.34 -15.18
C PRO A 338 -21.70 1.88 -14.20
N LEU A 339 -20.64 2.68 -14.05
CA LEU A 339 -19.48 2.45 -13.20
C LEU A 339 -19.34 3.62 -12.22
N SER A 340 -19.04 3.34 -10.94
CA SER A 340 -18.71 4.41 -9.99
C SER A 340 -17.45 5.17 -10.46
N PRO A 341 -17.44 6.51 -10.45
CA PRO A 341 -16.24 7.30 -10.79
C PRO A 341 -15.08 7.07 -9.80
N THR A 342 -15.31 6.41 -8.65
CA THR A 342 -14.27 6.01 -7.69
C THR A 342 -13.61 4.68 -8.01
N LEU A 343 -14.07 3.92 -9.02
CA LEU A 343 -13.61 2.56 -9.29
C LEU A 343 -12.10 2.44 -9.52
N ALA A 344 -11.48 3.41 -10.18
CA ALA A 344 -10.02 3.42 -10.38
C ALA A 344 -9.22 3.70 -9.09
N TYR A 345 -9.88 4.20 -8.03
CA TYR A 345 -9.30 4.35 -6.69
C TYR A 345 -9.59 3.14 -5.81
N ASP A 346 -10.81 2.62 -5.88
CA ASP A 346 -11.23 1.42 -5.15
C ASP A 346 -10.48 0.17 -5.65
N TYR A 347 -10.07 0.18 -6.92
CA TYR A 347 -9.28 -0.86 -7.58
C TYR A 347 -8.08 -0.22 -8.33
N PRO A 348 -6.94 0.01 -7.64
CA PRO A 348 -5.93 0.98 -8.07
C PRO A 348 -5.00 0.53 -9.20
N ASN A 349 -5.22 -0.64 -9.81
CA ASN A 349 -4.44 -1.14 -10.95
C ASN A 349 -5.34 -1.88 -11.95
N VAL A 350 -4.77 -2.20 -13.12
CA VAL A 350 -5.50 -2.82 -14.24
C VAL A 350 -6.12 -4.15 -13.84
N GLU A 351 -5.36 -5.02 -13.16
CA GLU A 351 -5.80 -6.36 -12.77
C GLU A 351 -6.95 -6.33 -11.76
N ALA A 352 -6.85 -5.50 -10.71
CA ALA A 352 -7.85 -5.38 -9.67
C ALA A 352 -9.17 -4.83 -10.24
N LEU A 353 -9.07 -3.80 -11.08
CA LEU A 353 -10.23 -3.19 -11.72
C LEU A 353 -10.89 -4.18 -12.69
N ALA A 354 -10.10 -4.89 -13.50
CA ALA A 354 -10.62 -5.91 -14.41
C ALA A 354 -11.29 -7.08 -13.68
N THR A 355 -10.70 -7.56 -12.58
CA THR A 355 -11.24 -8.67 -11.76
C THR A 355 -12.58 -8.31 -11.12
N HIS A 356 -12.69 -7.10 -10.58
CA HIS A 356 -13.96 -6.59 -10.04
C HIS A 356 -15.02 -6.50 -11.14
N LEU A 357 -14.63 -6.01 -12.32
CA LEU A 357 -15.55 -5.76 -13.40
C LEU A 357 -15.98 -7.03 -14.15
N SER A 358 -15.15 -8.07 -14.23
CA SER A 358 -15.52 -9.35 -14.86
C SER A 358 -16.47 -10.21 -14.03
N GLY A 359 -16.78 -9.83 -12.78
CA GLY A 359 -17.66 -10.62 -11.90
C GLY A 359 -17.05 -11.94 -11.44
N THR A 360 -15.74 -12.14 -11.65
CA THR A 360 -14.96 -13.29 -11.19
C THR A 360 -14.44 -13.11 -9.76
N ALA A 361 -14.93 -12.10 -9.04
CA ALA A 361 -14.78 -12.05 -7.59
C ALA A 361 -15.61 -13.19 -7.00
N SER A 362 -15.03 -14.38 -6.94
CA SER A 362 -15.45 -15.41 -6.01
C SER A 362 -15.39 -14.78 -4.62
N GLU A 363 -16.56 -14.63 -3.98
CA GLU A 363 -16.67 -14.57 -2.53
C GLU A 363 -16.18 -15.91 -1.97
N GLU A 364 -14.87 -16.12 -2.02
CA GLU A 364 -14.16 -17.10 -1.21
C GLU A 364 -13.34 -16.34 -0.17
N THR A 365 -14.05 -15.55 0.64
CA THR A 365 -13.64 -15.42 2.03
C THR A 365 -14.53 -16.40 2.77
N GLU A 366 -14.14 -17.68 2.77
CA GLU A 366 -14.64 -18.62 3.78
C GLU A 366 -14.33 -18.00 5.14
N VAL A 367 -15.35 -17.39 5.74
CA VAL A 367 -15.37 -17.19 7.18
C VAL A 367 -15.48 -18.59 7.75
N SER A 368 -14.34 -19.20 8.09
CA SER A 368 -14.31 -20.50 8.72
C SER A 368 -15.19 -20.43 9.97
N ALA A 369 -16.30 -21.15 9.92
CA ALA A 369 -17.21 -21.27 11.02
C ALA A 369 -16.57 -22.21 12.06
N GLY A 370 -16.11 -21.62 13.17
CA GLY A 370 -15.91 -22.32 14.44
C GLY A 370 -14.55 -22.98 14.64
N GLU A 371 -13.48 -22.19 14.74
CA GLU A 371 -12.27 -22.63 15.45
C GLU A 371 -12.38 -22.27 16.94
N GLU A 372 -12.13 -23.25 17.81
CA GLU A 372 -12.05 -23.03 19.25
C GLU A 372 -10.91 -22.04 19.53
N LYS A 373 -11.24 -20.84 20.04
CA LYS A 373 -10.24 -19.87 20.48
C LYS A 373 -9.35 -20.53 21.54
N ILE A 374 -8.09 -20.80 21.18
CA ILE A 374 -7.10 -21.27 22.15
C ILE A 374 -6.77 -20.10 23.06
N GLU A 375 -7.24 -20.19 24.30
CA GLU A 375 -6.94 -19.20 25.32
C GLU A 375 -5.42 -19.19 25.56
N ASN A 376 -4.76 -18.15 25.03
CA ASN A 376 -3.31 -17.93 25.01
C ASN A 376 -2.51 -18.72 23.95
N GLU A 377 -2.91 -18.57 22.69
CA GLU A 377 -2.22 -19.17 21.55
C GLU A 377 -0.76 -18.66 21.39
N PRO A 378 0.22 -19.57 21.19
CA PRO A 378 1.60 -19.21 20.86
C PRO A 378 1.72 -18.57 19.47
N ILE A 379 2.68 -17.66 19.31
CA ILE A 379 2.92 -16.94 18.06
C ILE A 379 4.22 -17.44 17.43
N ALA A 380 4.17 -17.98 16.22
CA ALA A 380 5.31 -18.45 15.47
C ALA A 380 6.06 -17.27 14.82
N VAL A 381 7.40 -17.29 14.91
CA VAL A 381 8.28 -16.48 14.06
C VAL A 381 8.56 -17.30 12.81
N VAL A 382 7.99 -16.91 11.67
CA VAL A 382 8.06 -17.68 10.42
C VAL A 382 9.12 -17.15 9.44
N GLY A 383 9.56 -15.90 9.60
CA GLY A 383 10.67 -15.33 8.84
C GLY A 383 11.27 -14.14 9.54
N LEU A 384 12.49 -13.77 9.13
CA LEU A 384 13.21 -12.60 9.64
C LEU A 384 14.23 -12.09 8.62
N SER A 385 14.58 -10.81 8.73
CA SER A 385 15.75 -10.22 8.10
C SER A 385 16.27 -9.04 8.95
N CYS A 386 17.51 -8.64 8.72
CA CYS A 386 18.11 -7.48 9.38
C CYS A 386 19.23 -6.83 8.58
N ARG A 387 19.48 -5.55 8.90
CA ARG A 387 20.67 -4.76 8.56
C ARG A 387 21.26 -4.24 9.86
N PHE A 388 22.39 -4.77 10.27
CA PHE A 388 23.07 -4.39 11.52
C PHE A 388 24.55 -4.03 11.25
N PRO A 389 25.23 -3.34 12.17
CA PRO A 389 26.64 -3.00 12.02
C PRO A 389 27.48 -4.25 11.77
N GLY A 390 28.24 -4.26 10.67
CA GLY A 390 29.05 -5.41 10.25
C GLY A 390 28.27 -6.62 9.70
N ALA A 391 26.94 -6.51 9.57
CA ALA A 391 26.07 -7.61 9.16
C ALA A 391 24.99 -7.13 8.17
N PRO A 392 25.16 -7.37 6.86
CA PRO A 392 24.17 -6.99 5.85
C PRO A 392 22.93 -7.90 5.84
N ASP A 393 22.93 -9.04 6.51
CA ASP A 393 21.81 -9.98 6.56
C ASP A 393 21.86 -10.82 7.85
N ALA A 394 20.83 -11.65 8.07
CA ALA A 394 20.71 -12.48 9.26
C ALA A 394 21.80 -13.56 9.38
N ASP A 395 22.26 -14.12 8.25
CA ASP A 395 23.32 -15.13 8.24
C ASP A 395 24.67 -14.51 8.60
N ALA A 396 24.97 -13.32 8.08
CA ALA A 396 26.14 -12.54 8.45
C ALA A 396 26.08 -12.09 9.91
N PHE A 397 24.89 -11.72 10.39
CA PHE A 397 24.69 -11.39 11.80
C PHE A 397 24.96 -12.61 12.70
N TRP A 398 24.48 -13.80 12.34
CA TRP A 398 24.78 -15.02 13.08
C TRP A 398 26.29 -15.30 13.11
N ARG A 399 26.99 -15.20 11.97
CA ARG A 399 28.46 -15.37 11.92
C ARG A 399 29.18 -14.38 12.82
N LEU A 400 28.80 -13.10 12.76
CA LEU A 400 29.35 -12.02 13.58
C LEU A 400 29.20 -12.33 15.08
N LEU A 401 28.00 -12.76 15.49
CA LEU A 401 27.72 -13.17 16.87
C LEU A 401 28.55 -14.39 17.28
N ARG A 402 28.50 -15.45 16.46
CA ARG A 402 29.18 -16.74 16.73
C ARG A 402 30.69 -16.56 16.92
N ASP A 403 31.29 -15.71 16.09
CA ASP A 403 32.72 -15.45 16.08
C ASP A 403 33.13 -14.37 17.11
N GLY A 404 32.17 -13.80 17.85
CA GLY A 404 32.43 -12.84 18.93
C GLY A 404 33.00 -11.51 18.46
N VAL A 405 32.48 -10.98 17.35
CA VAL A 405 32.98 -9.74 16.74
C VAL A 405 32.36 -8.51 17.39
N ASP A 406 33.20 -7.52 17.70
CA ASP A 406 32.84 -6.14 18.08
C ASP A 406 32.77 -5.30 16.79
N ALA A 407 31.56 -4.88 16.42
CA ALA A 407 31.25 -4.13 15.21
C ALA A 407 31.30 -2.61 15.40
N ILE A 408 31.69 -2.13 16.59
CA ILE A 408 31.82 -0.70 16.83
C ILE A 408 33.03 -0.14 16.07
N ARG A 409 32.80 0.97 15.39
CA ARG A 409 33.82 1.72 14.67
C ARG A 409 33.71 3.21 14.95
N GLU A 410 34.69 3.95 14.47
CA GLU A 410 34.64 5.41 14.50
C GLU A 410 33.53 5.94 13.58
N VAL A 411 32.96 7.12 13.90
CA VAL A 411 31.96 7.78 13.07
C VAL A 411 32.47 7.90 11.62
N PRO A 412 31.74 7.35 10.63
CA PRO A 412 32.15 7.45 9.23
C PRO A 412 32.16 8.91 8.74
N PRO A 413 33.14 9.31 7.91
CA PRO A 413 33.18 10.66 7.32
C PRO A 413 31.96 11.01 6.46
N SER A 414 31.22 10.01 5.99
CA SER A 414 29.96 10.18 5.25
C SER A 414 28.79 10.61 6.14
N ARG A 415 28.92 10.57 7.47
CA ARG A 415 27.93 11.10 8.42
C ARG A 415 28.24 12.55 8.78
N TRP A 416 29.41 12.79 9.40
CA TRP A 416 29.94 14.11 9.72
C TRP A 416 31.44 14.03 10.06
N ASP A 417 32.10 15.18 10.18
CA ASP A 417 33.49 15.26 10.65
C ASP A 417 33.55 15.08 12.18
N VAL A 418 34.06 13.93 12.62
CA VAL A 418 34.16 13.59 14.04
C VAL A 418 35.22 14.40 14.78
N ASP A 419 36.29 14.83 14.10
CA ASP A 419 37.36 15.61 14.72
C ASP A 419 36.89 17.02 15.09
N GLU A 420 35.93 17.57 14.34
CA GLU A 420 35.33 18.87 14.65
C GLU A 420 34.40 18.83 15.87
N LEU A 421 33.78 17.68 16.16
CA LEU A 421 32.74 17.55 17.17
C LEU A 421 33.18 16.81 18.43
N TYR A 422 34.29 16.07 18.40
CA TYR A 422 34.80 15.35 19.56
C TYR A 422 35.55 16.26 20.54
N ASP A 423 35.30 16.08 21.84
CA ASP A 423 36.13 16.63 22.92
C ASP A 423 36.17 15.62 24.08
N PRO A 424 37.35 15.26 24.61
CA PRO A 424 37.45 14.38 25.78
C PRO A 424 36.90 15.01 27.07
N ASP A 425 36.73 16.34 27.13
CA ASP A 425 36.06 17.01 28.25
C ASP A 425 34.53 16.80 28.16
N PRO A 426 33.90 16.03 29.06
CA PRO A 426 32.47 15.77 29.02
C PRO A 426 31.60 17.02 29.26
N ASP A 427 32.18 18.11 29.76
CA ASP A 427 31.48 19.38 29.99
C ASP A 427 31.67 20.38 28.83
N ALA A 428 32.40 20.01 27.77
CA ALA A 428 32.61 20.85 26.59
C ALA A 428 31.30 21.12 25.83
N PRO A 429 30.86 22.40 25.72
CA PRO A 429 29.57 22.73 25.10
C PRO A 429 29.52 22.34 23.62
N GLY A 430 28.43 21.67 23.21
CA GLY A 430 28.21 21.30 21.81
C GLY A 430 29.15 20.22 21.28
N LYS A 431 29.90 19.55 22.16
CA LYS A 431 30.83 18.47 21.80
C LYS A 431 30.30 17.09 22.17
N MET A 432 30.76 16.09 21.45
CA MET A 432 30.56 14.67 21.71
C MET A 432 31.72 14.15 22.56
N MET A 433 31.42 13.40 23.62
CA MET A 433 32.46 12.81 24.47
C MET A 433 33.07 11.52 23.89
N THR A 434 32.55 11.06 22.75
CA THR A 434 32.93 9.80 22.11
C THR A 434 32.97 9.97 20.60
N ARG A 435 33.80 9.15 19.95
CA ARG A 435 33.99 9.11 18.49
C ARG A 435 33.41 7.83 17.88
N TRP A 436 32.79 6.99 18.69
CA TRP A 436 32.50 5.60 18.36
C TRP A 436 31.00 5.37 18.20
N GLY A 437 30.64 4.43 17.32
CA GLY A 437 29.26 3.99 17.08
C GLY A 437 29.20 2.69 16.27
N GLY A 438 28.07 2.01 16.35
CA GLY A 438 27.74 0.91 15.44
C GLY A 438 27.03 1.48 14.22
N PHE A 439 27.62 1.42 13.02
CA PHE A 439 27.04 2.05 11.82
C PHE A 439 26.78 1.03 10.73
N VAL A 440 25.61 1.14 10.10
CA VAL A 440 25.24 0.42 8.89
C VAL A 440 25.88 1.13 7.68
N ASP A 441 26.40 0.33 6.74
CA ASP A 441 27.00 0.84 5.51
C ASP A 441 25.92 1.25 4.48
N ASP A 442 26.27 2.14 3.55
CA ASP A 442 25.47 2.47 2.37
C ASP A 442 24.00 2.89 2.65
N VAL A 443 23.73 3.59 3.76
CA VAL A 443 22.36 4.06 4.12
C VAL A 443 21.73 5.02 3.10
N ASP A 444 22.53 5.56 2.19
CA ASP A 444 22.08 6.40 1.08
C ASP A 444 21.59 5.60 -0.14
N ARG A 445 21.96 4.31 -0.25
CA ARG A 445 21.58 3.43 -1.37
C ARG A 445 20.21 2.80 -1.15
N PHE A 446 19.45 2.67 -2.23
CA PHE A 446 18.11 2.10 -2.23
C PHE A 446 17.64 1.78 -3.66
N ASP A 447 17.06 0.60 -3.88
CA ASP A 447 16.43 0.26 -5.18
C ASP A 447 15.02 0.84 -5.29
N ALA A 448 14.94 2.14 -5.62
CA ALA A 448 13.67 2.84 -5.73
C ALA A 448 12.75 2.25 -6.83
N THR A 449 13.33 1.77 -7.94
CA THR A 449 12.55 1.25 -9.07
C THR A 449 11.83 -0.04 -8.71
N PHE A 450 12.50 -0.92 -7.94
CA PHE A 450 11.92 -2.16 -7.45
C PHE A 450 10.62 -1.92 -6.66
N PHE A 451 10.64 -0.95 -5.75
CA PHE A 451 9.51 -0.57 -4.89
C PHE A 451 8.55 0.45 -5.53
N GLY A 452 8.79 0.86 -6.77
CA GLY A 452 7.93 1.81 -7.45
C GLY A 452 7.92 3.22 -6.95
N ILE A 453 9.06 3.64 -6.40
CA ILE A 453 9.29 4.96 -5.88
C ILE A 453 10.09 5.74 -6.92
N SER A 454 9.65 6.96 -7.22
CA SER A 454 10.37 7.83 -8.15
C SER A 454 11.73 8.28 -7.55
N PRO A 455 12.77 8.55 -8.36
CA PRO A 455 14.04 9.06 -7.84
C PRO A 455 13.90 10.35 -7.02
N ARG A 456 12.92 11.19 -7.38
CA ARG A 456 12.61 12.43 -6.65
C ARG A 456 12.04 12.16 -5.27
N GLU A 457 11.10 11.23 -5.16
CA GLU A 457 10.54 10.83 -3.86
C GLU A 457 11.60 10.11 -3.01
N ALA A 458 12.35 9.18 -3.61
CA ALA A 458 13.40 8.43 -2.92
C ALA A 458 14.43 9.35 -2.25
N THR A 459 14.82 10.44 -2.92
CA THR A 459 15.75 11.44 -2.37
C THR A 459 15.19 12.13 -1.12
N GLU A 460 13.87 12.31 -1.03
CA GLU A 460 13.22 12.99 0.08
C GLU A 460 12.85 12.04 1.23
N MET A 461 12.84 10.73 0.98
CA MET A 461 12.53 9.71 1.98
C MET A 461 13.64 9.54 3.02
N ASP A 462 13.30 9.51 4.29
CA ASP A 462 14.20 9.07 5.36
C ASP A 462 14.78 7.68 5.01
N PRO A 463 16.12 7.51 5.00
CA PRO A 463 16.79 6.22 4.89
C PRO A 463 16.21 5.10 5.78
N GLN A 464 15.61 5.43 6.92
CA GLN A 464 14.91 4.46 7.76
C GLN A 464 13.72 3.79 7.04
N GLN A 465 12.94 4.56 6.26
CA GLN A 465 11.83 4.01 5.46
C GLN A 465 12.35 3.11 4.34
N ARG A 466 13.48 3.49 3.72
CA ARG A 466 14.12 2.73 2.63
C ARG A 466 14.62 1.37 3.11
N LEU A 467 15.35 1.34 4.22
CA LEU A 467 15.82 0.10 4.86
C LEU A 467 14.65 -0.79 5.28
N LEU A 468 13.59 -0.23 5.85
CA LEU A 468 12.41 -1.01 6.24
C LEU A 468 11.77 -1.71 5.04
N LEU A 469 11.71 -1.06 3.87
CA LEU A 469 11.16 -1.67 2.66
C LEU A 469 11.98 -2.90 2.23
N GLU A 470 13.30 -2.75 2.13
CA GLU A 470 14.20 -3.85 1.77
C GLU A 470 14.17 -4.99 2.79
N VAL A 471 14.33 -4.67 4.07
CA VAL A 471 14.39 -5.68 5.13
C VAL A 471 13.04 -6.39 5.32
N THR A 472 11.92 -5.69 5.10
CA THR A 472 10.59 -6.32 5.13
C THR A 472 10.41 -7.30 3.96
N TRP A 473 10.82 -6.90 2.74
CA TRP A 473 10.76 -7.76 1.57
C TRP A 473 11.55 -9.05 1.80
N GLU A 474 12.78 -8.94 2.30
CA GLU A 474 13.63 -10.08 2.60
C GLU A 474 13.09 -10.96 3.73
N ALA A 475 12.48 -10.36 4.76
CA ALA A 475 11.87 -11.12 5.85
C ALA A 475 10.67 -11.98 5.35
N LEU A 476 9.90 -11.47 4.38
CA LEU A 476 8.83 -12.22 3.72
C LEU A 476 9.40 -13.34 2.83
N GLU A 477 10.44 -13.07 2.05
CA GLU A 477 11.13 -14.11 1.26
C GLU A 477 11.77 -15.19 2.14
N SER A 478 12.36 -14.79 3.27
CA SER A 478 12.88 -15.70 4.31
C SER A 478 11.78 -16.58 4.91
N ALA A 479 10.56 -16.05 5.06
CA ALA A 479 9.38 -16.81 5.47
C ALA A 479 8.85 -17.77 4.39
N GLY A 480 9.36 -17.71 3.14
CA GLY A 480 8.76 -18.43 2.02
C GLY A 480 7.39 -17.88 1.60
N VAL A 481 7.05 -16.66 2.01
CA VAL A 481 5.78 -16.01 1.70
C VAL A 481 5.97 -15.15 0.47
N ASN A 482 5.23 -15.47 -0.60
CA ASN A 482 5.15 -14.61 -1.78
C ASN A 482 4.36 -13.33 -1.43
N PRO A 483 4.98 -12.14 -1.47
CA PRO A 483 4.30 -10.87 -1.14
C PRO A 483 3.03 -10.60 -1.95
N GLU A 484 2.94 -11.06 -3.20
CA GLU A 484 1.73 -10.88 -4.03
C GLU A 484 0.51 -11.61 -3.45
N LYS A 485 0.71 -12.69 -2.69
CA LYS A 485 -0.38 -13.43 -2.02
C LYS A 485 -0.92 -12.70 -0.79
N LEU A 486 -0.23 -11.65 -0.31
CA LEU A 486 -0.66 -10.86 0.85
C LEU A 486 -1.56 -9.68 0.47
N ARG A 487 -1.73 -9.37 -0.82
CA ARG A 487 -2.55 -8.25 -1.27
C ARG A 487 -3.99 -8.43 -0.82
N GLY A 488 -4.58 -7.37 -0.26
CA GLY A 488 -5.92 -7.38 0.32
C GLY A 488 -6.04 -8.13 1.66
N SER A 489 -4.99 -8.81 2.14
CA SER A 489 -5.04 -9.60 3.37
C SER A 489 -5.11 -8.72 4.63
N ARG A 490 -5.58 -9.29 5.73
CA ARG A 490 -5.54 -8.67 7.08
C ARG A 490 -4.15 -8.78 7.70
N THR A 491 -3.12 -8.46 6.95
CA THR A 491 -1.75 -8.42 7.48
C THR A 491 -1.52 -7.11 8.22
N GLY A 492 -1.07 -7.19 9.47
CA GLY A 492 -0.73 -6.03 10.30
C GLY A 492 0.74 -5.62 10.17
N VAL A 493 1.02 -4.33 10.38
CA VAL A 493 2.36 -3.74 10.30
C VAL A 493 2.64 -2.93 11.57
N PHE A 494 3.66 -3.34 12.33
CA PHE A 494 4.02 -2.74 13.61
C PHE A 494 5.50 -2.35 13.61
N VAL A 495 5.77 -1.06 13.38
CA VAL A 495 7.13 -0.55 13.19
C VAL A 495 7.55 0.32 14.36
N GLY A 496 8.73 0.05 14.87
CA GLY A 496 9.37 0.84 15.91
C GLY A 496 10.33 1.89 15.35
N VAL A 497 10.10 3.16 15.64
CA VAL A 497 10.94 4.28 15.19
C VAL A 497 10.89 5.43 16.21
N SER A 498 12.03 6.07 16.49
CA SER A 498 12.13 7.14 17.49
C SER A 498 12.94 8.37 17.03
N SER A 499 13.83 8.25 16.05
CA SER A 499 14.69 9.36 15.58
C SER A 499 14.21 9.93 14.24
N ASN A 500 14.40 11.25 14.06
CA ASN A 500 13.96 11.99 12.87
C ASN A 500 15.11 12.84 12.28
N ASP A 501 16.34 12.31 12.33
CA ASP A 501 17.57 13.02 11.94
C ASP A 501 17.51 13.54 10.50
N TYR A 502 16.92 12.77 9.58
CA TYR A 502 16.83 13.16 8.17
C TYR A 502 15.98 14.41 7.95
N SER A 503 14.90 14.54 8.74
CA SER A 503 14.07 15.73 8.70
C SER A 503 14.83 16.96 9.19
N VAL A 504 15.68 16.82 10.22
CA VAL A 504 16.54 17.91 10.71
C VAL A 504 17.50 18.37 9.61
N LEU A 505 18.10 17.42 8.88
CA LEU A 505 18.99 17.71 7.74
C LEU A 505 18.26 18.43 6.59
N GLN A 506 16.98 18.13 6.35
CA GLN A 506 16.19 18.76 5.30
C GLN A 506 15.64 20.15 5.68
N HIS A 507 15.23 20.36 6.94
CA HIS A 507 14.63 21.62 7.40
C HIS A 507 15.61 22.80 7.49
N GLY A 508 16.91 22.56 7.31
CA GLY A 508 17.93 23.61 7.24
C GLY A 508 17.81 24.53 6.01
N ASP A 509 17.03 24.14 5.01
CA ASP A 509 16.85 24.90 3.76
C ASP A 509 15.39 24.85 3.26
N LEU A 510 14.64 25.93 3.49
CA LEU A 510 13.22 26.02 3.12
C LEU A 510 13.00 25.95 1.59
N GLU A 511 14.01 26.23 0.77
CA GLU A 511 13.89 26.10 -0.70
C GLU A 511 13.88 24.63 -1.15
N ARG A 512 14.32 23.69 -0.30
CA ARG A 512 14.35 22.25 -0.57
C ARG A 512 13.08 21.52 -0.16
N VAL A 513 12.17 22.17 0.57
CA VAL A 513 10.90 21.58 0.99
C VAL A 513 10.03 21.31 -0.25
N SER A 514 9.58 20.06 -0.39
CA SER A 514 8.77 19.59 -1.51
C SER A 514 7.52 18.86 -1.03
N ALA A 515 6.66 18.45 -1.97
CA ALA A 515 5.47 17.64 -1.68
C ALA A 515 5.80 16.30 -1.00
N TYR A 516 7.02 15.77 -1.19
CA TYR A 516 7.46 14.50 -0.60
C TYR A 516 8.12 14.67 0.78
N THR A 517 8.49 15.89 1.19
CA THR A 517 9.16 16.11 2.48
C THR A 517 8.30 15.64 3.66
N GLY A 518 6.97 15.85 3.58
CA GLY A 518 6.04 15.37 4.61
C GLY A 518 5.95 13.85 4.69
N THR A 519 5.70 13.18 3.57
CA THR A 519 5.58 11.71 3.52
C THR A 519 6.93 11.00 3.69
N GLY A 520 8.02 11.63 3.30
CA GLY A 520 9.38 11.11 3.41
C GLY A 520 9.88 11.00 4.84
N ASN A 521 9.39 11.81 5.78
CA ASN A 521 9.93 11.86 7.16
C ASN A 521 8.92 11.54 8.26
N ALA A 522 7.62 11.54 7.98
CA ALA A 522 6.62 11.25 9.00
C ALA A 522 6.75 9.80 9.53
N PHE A 523 6.83 9.63 10.85
CA PHE A 523 6.94 8.30 11.47
C PHE A 523 5.77 7.39 11.11
N SER A 524 4.54 7.91 11.02
CA SER A 524 3.38 7.12 10.59
C SER A 524 3.57 6.47 9.21
N ILE A 525 4.33 7.11 8.32
CA ILE A 525 4.58 6.60 6.97
C ILE A 525 5.58 5.44 6.96
N THR A 526 6.41 5.26 8.00
CA THR A 526 7.30 4.09 8.11
C THR A 526 6.53 2.76 8.07
N ALA A 527 5.40 2.68 8.78
CA ALA A 527 4.49 1.53 8.72
C ALA A 527 3.54 1.61 7.52
N ASN A 528 2.94 2.77 7.27
CA ASN A 528 1.90 2.89 6.25
C ASN A 528 2.41 2.69 4.82
N ARG A 529 3.69 2.99 4.56
CA ARG A 529 4.30 2.74 3.24
C ARG A 529 4.45 1.25 2.95
N LEU A 530 4.75 0.43 3.97
CA LEU A 530 4.76 -1.04 3.83
C LEU A 530 3.35 -1.55 3.51
N SER A 531 2.36 -1.10 4.28
CA SER A 531 0.95 -1.44 4.05
C SER A 531 0.45 -1.03 2.67
N TYR A 532 0.82 0.17 2.22
CA TYR A 532 0.46 0.68 0.89
C TYR A 532 1.10 -0.15 -0.23
N LEU A 533 2.40 -0.41 -0.15
CA LEU A 533 3.14 -1.09 -1.21
C LEU A 533 2.72 -2.56 -1.37
N LEU A 534 2.44 -3.23 -0.26
CA LEU A 534 2.06 -4.63 -0.22
C LEU A 534 0.53 -4.84 -0.23
N ASP A 535 -0.25 -3.75 -0.30
CA ASP A 535 -1.72 -3.74 -0.25
C ASP A 535 -2.31 -4.47 0.99
N LEU A 536 -1.77 -4.17 2.17
CA LEU A 536 -2.15 -4.81 3.44
C LEU A 536 -3.27 -4.03 4.12
N ARG A 537 -4.24 -4.76 4.70
CA ARG A 537 -5.47 -4.19 5.27
C ARG A 537 -5.61 -4.38 6.79
N GLY A 538 -4.57 -4.87 7.46
CA GLY A 538 -4.53 -4.96 8.93
C GLY A 538 -4.09 -3.64 9.60
N PRO A 539 -3.97 -3.62 10.93
CA PRO A 539 -3.48 -2.45 11.66
C PRO A 539 -2.08 -2.05 11.21
N SER A 540 -1.85 -0.75 10.97
CA SER A 540 -0.57 -0.20 10.50
C SER A 540 -0.14 0.93 11.43
N MET A 541 0.92 0.72 12.21
CA MET A 541 1.31 1.67 13.27
C MET A 541 2.82 1.83 13.42
N ALA A 542 3.21 3.09 13.63
CA ALA A 542 4.52 3.47 14.11
C ALA A 542 4.44 3.72 15.62
N VAL A 543 5.35 3.13 16.39
CA VAL A 543 5.37 3.19 17.85
C VAL A 543 6.68 3.79 18.33
N ASP A 544 6.59 4.67 19.34
CA ASP A 544 7.75 5.23 20.03
C ASP A 544 7.58 5.13 21.55
N THR A 545 8.43 4.30 22.15
CA THR A 545 8.65 4.18 23.61
C THR A 545 10.16 4.19 23.90
N ALA A 546 10.95 4.89 23.07
CA ALA A 546 12.41 4.88 23.09
C ALA A 546 13.03 3.47 22.96
N CYS A 547 13.92 3.07 23.87
CA CYS A 547 14.68 1.82 23.73
C CYS A 547 13.83 0.54 23.77
N SER A 548 12.62 0.59 24.34
CA SER A 548 11.70 -0.56 24.39
C SER A 548 10.84 -0.72 23.12
N THR A 549 10.86 0.28 22.24
CA THR A 549 9.98 0.42 21.07
C THR A 549 9.75 -0.88 20.28
N SER A 550 10.81 -1.54 19.83
CA SER A 550 10.66 -2.76 19.03
C SER A 550 10.15 -4.00 19.77
N LEU A 551 10.27 -4.09 21.10
CA LEU A 551 9.60 -5.17 21.83
C LEU A 551 8.14 -4.82 22.13
N VAL A 552 7.81 -3.54 22.28
CA VAL A 552 6.42 -3.10 22.37
C VAL A 552 5.68 -3.41 21.06
N THR A 553 6.28 -3.21 19.89
CA THR A 553 5.66 -3.59 18.61
C THR A 553 5.43 -5.10 18.51
N VAL A 554 6.37 -5.93 18.98
CA VAL A 554 6.19 -7.39 19.11
C VAL A 554 5.01 -7.74 20.02
N HIS A 555 4.89 -7.08 21.17
CA HIS A 555 3.77 -7.28 22.08
C HIS A 555 2.42 -6.95 21.41
N LEU A 556 2.33 -5.80 20.76
CA LEU A 556 1.10 -5.35 20.08
C LEU A 556 0.71 -6.29 18.94
N ALA A 557 1.67 -6.72 18.13
CA ALA A 557 1.45 -7.68 17.06
C ALA A 557 0.97 -9.05 17.58
N ALA A 558 1.60 -9.56 18.65
CA ALA A 558 1.18 -10.80 19.28
C ALA A 558 -0.26 -10.72 19.83
N ARG A 559 -0.63 -9.57 20.42
CA ARG A 559 -2.01 -9.30 20.86
C ARG A 559 -2.98 -9.26 19.69
N SER A 560 -2.63 -8.55 18.61
CA SER A 560 -3.48 -8.41 17.42
C SER A 560 -3.72 -9.77 16.72
N LEU A 561 -2.68 -10.61 16.61
CA LEU A 561 -2.79 -11.99 16.11
C LEU A 561 -3.69 -12.86 17.00
N ARG A 562 -3.50 -12.84 18.33
CA ARG A 562 -4.34 -13.59 19.30
C ARG A 562 -5.80 -13.13 19.30
N ASN A 563 -6.04 -11.85 18.99
CA ASN A 563 -7.38 -11.27 18.90
C ASN A 563 -8.03 -11.50 17.52
N HIS A 564 -7.32 -12.07 16.55
CA HIS A 564 -7.73 -12.23 15.15
C HIS A 564 -8.07 -10.89 14.46
N GLU A 565 -7.45 -9.80 14.89
CA GLU A 565 -7.46 -8.52 14.17
C GLU A 565 -6.57 -8.60 12.92
N THR A 566 -5.60 -9.51 12.94
CA THR A 566 -4.66 -9.79 11.85
C THR A 566 -4.36 -11.28 11.77
N ASP A 567 -4.02 -11.78 10.58
CA ASP A 567 -3.67 -13.19 10.31
C ASP A 567 -2.16 -13.43 10.14
N LEU A 568 -1.42 -12.37 9.80
CA LEU A 568 0.02 -12.33 9.68
C LEU A 568 0.49 -10.94 10.10
N ALA A 569 1.55 -10.83 10.89
CA ALA A 569 2.07 -9.53 11.32
C ALA A 569 3.52 -9.34 10.88
N ILE A 570 3.79 -8.20 10.24
CA ILE A 570 5.12 -7.69 9.96
C ILE A 570 5.51 -6.80 11.12
N VAL A 571 6.57 -7.17 11.83
CA VAL A 571 7.00 -6.48 13.05
C VAL A 571 8.46 -6.10 12.95
N GLY A 572 8.77 -4.84 13.17
CA GLY A 572 10.16 -4.40 13.09
C GLY A 572 10.51 -3.20 13.95
N GLY A 573 11.77 -2.85 13.89
CA GLY A 573 12.31 -1.61 14.46
C GLY A 573 13.49 -1.13 13.66
N VAL A 574 13.59 0.19 13.49
CA VAL A 574 14.66 0.85 12.76
C VAL A 574 15.23 1.99 13.59
N ASN A 575 16.54 2.19 13.49
CA ASN A 575 17.26 3.33 14.04
C ASN A 575 18.43 3.68 13.13
N LEU A 576 18.56 4.94 12.74
CA LEU A 576 19.75 5.46 12.06
C LEU A 576 20.29 6.69 12.78
N ILE A 577 21.59 6.93 12.63
CA ILE A 577 22.30 8.05 13.25
C ILE A 577 22.84 8.92 12.10
N LEU A 578 22.02 9.86 11.66
CA LEU A 578 22.34 10.69 10.49
C LEU A 578 22.85 12.07 10.89
N SER A 579 22.62 12.48 12.14
CA SER A 579 23.05 13.79 12.62
C SER A 579 23.64 13.73 14.05
N PRO A 580 24.54 14.67 14.42
CA PRO A 580 25.30 14.59 15.67
C PRO A 580 24.54 15.08 16.90
N GLU A 581 23.44 15.81 16.75
CA GLU A 581 22.77 16.57 17.82
C GLU A 581 22.34 15.67 18.98
N LEU A 582 21.73 14.52 18.69
CA LEU A 582 21.31 13.58 19.72
C LEU A 582 22.51 12.93 20.42
N THR A 583 23.60 12.64 19.69
CA THR A 583 24.84 12.13 20.30
C THR A 583 25.49 13.15 21.22
N ILE A 584 25.46 14.44 20.86
CA ILE A 584 25.88 15.55 21.72
C ILE A 584 25.00 15.60 22.97
N ALA A 585 23.67 15.59 22.82
CA ALA A 585 22.74 15.64 23.96
C ALA A 585 22.95 14.48 24.94
N LEU A 586 23.15 13.26 24.43
CA LEU A 586 23.42 12.07 25.24
C LEU A 586 24.81 12.10 25.90
N SER A 587 25.78 12.78 25.28
CA SER A 587 27.07 13.07 25.90
C SER A 587 26.89 14.02 27.10
N HIS A 588 26.14 15.10 26.95
CA HIS A 588 25.82 16.01 28.07
C HIS A 588 25.01 15.34 29.18
N ALA A 589 24.19 14.35 28.82
CA ALA A 589 23.45 13.52 29.79
C ALA A 589 24.32 12.46 30.49
N ARG A 590 25.60 12.32 30.13
CA ARG A 590 26.54 11.30 30.64
C ARG A 590 26.03 9.87 30.50
N MET A 591 25.31 9.61 29.41
CA MET A 591 24.79 8.27 29.09
C MET A 591 25.73 7.45 28.21
N MET A 592 26.66 8.13 27.52
CA MET A 592 27.57 7.56 26.55
C MET A 592 28.86 7.04 27.19
N SER A 593 29.35 5.88 26.75
CA SER A 593 30.68 5.37 27.09
C SER A 593 31.77 6.15 26.32
N PRO A 594 32.75 6.77 26.99
CA PRO A 594 33.89 7.42 26.33
C PRO A 594 34.72 6.46 25.47
N GLU A 595 34.83 5.20 25.90
CA GLU A 595 35.54 4.13 25.16
C GLU A 595 34.73 3.54 24.00
N GLY A 596 33.50 4.01 23.80
CA GLY A 596 32.63 3.54 22.74
C GLY A 596 32.17 2.09 22.86
N ARG A 597 32.01 1.51 24.05
CA ARG A 597 31.64 0.09 24.19
C ARG A 597 30.57 -0.11 25.25
N CYS A 598 29.57 -0.94 24.95
CA CYS A 598 28.65 -1.44 25.96
C CYS A 598 29.36 -2.53 26.76
N LYS A 599 29.96 -2.18 27.90
CA LYS A 599 30.70 -3.11 28.78
C LYS A 599 29.77 -3.80 29.78
N THR A 600 28.72 -4.42 29.24
CA THR A 600 27.59 -4.96 30.01
C THR A 600 28.04 -5.99 31.06
N PHE A 601 27.63 -5.77 32.31
CA PHE A 601 27.94 -6.51 33.54
C PHE A 601 29.39 -6.39 34.04
N ASP A 602 30.26 -5.68 33.32
CA ASP A 602 31.66 -5.52 33.71
C ASP A 602 31.84 -4.41 34.77
N ALA A 603 32.89 -4.53 35.59
CA ALA A 603 33.25 -3.51 36.58
C ALA A 603 33.61 -2.15 35.97
N SER A 604 34.01 -2.13 34.70
CA SER A 604 34.35 -0.93 33.93
C SER A 604 33.21 -0.37 33.08
N ALA A 605 31.98 -0.86 33.27
CA ALA A 605 30.77 -0.28 32.70
C ALA A 605 30.66 1.23 33.00
N ASP A 606 30.52 2.06 31.97
CA ASP A 606 30.58 3.52 32.06
C ASP A 606 29.59 4.24 31.13
N GLY A 607 28.65 3.51 30.54
CA GLY A 607 27.67 4.03 29.58
C GLY A 607 27.50 3.09 28.38
N TYR A 608 26.63 3.49 27.45
CA TYR A 608 26.41 2.73 26.22
C TYR A 608 27.06 3.43 25.01
N VAL A 609 27.19 2.71 23.91
CA VAL A 609 27.53 3.27 22.60
C VAL A 609 26.32 3.17 21.68
N ARG A 610 26.00 4.25 20.95
CA ARG A 610 24.86 4.25 20.01
C ARG A 610 25.14 3.33 18.83
N GLY A 611 24.09 2.73 18.29
CA GLY A 611 24.18 1.96 17.05
C GLY A 611 22.99 2.17 16.12
N GLU A 612 23.22 1.88 14.85
CA GLU A 612 22.26 1.89 13.76
C GLU A 612 21.76 0.47 13.47
N GLY A 613 20.54 0.33 12.96
CA GLY A 613 20.09 -0.92 12.38
C GLY A 613 18.61 -1.01 12.13
N CYS A 614 18.24 -2.00 11.33
CA CYS A 614 16.87 -2.35 11.01
C CYS A 614 16.69 -3.86 11.17
N GLY A 615 15.66 -4.29 11.90
CA GLY A 615 15.29 -5.70 12.01
C GLY A 615 13.80 -5.88 11.82
N VAL A 616 13.41 -6.91 11.09
CA VAL A 616 12.00 -7.27 10.84
C VAL A 616 11.83 -8.77 11.08
N VAL A 617 10.72 -9.14 11.72
CA VAL A 617 10.24 -10.52 11.86
C VAL A 617 8.82 -10.63 11.33
N VAL A 618 8.49 -11.79 10.77
CA VAL A 618 7.16 -12.14 10.29
C VAL A 618 6.54 -13.11 11.29
N LEU A 619 5.35 -12.76 11.78
CA LEU A 619 4.68 -13.50 12.84
C LEU A 619 3.34 -14.05 12.36
N LYS A 620 3.01 -15.27 12.79
CA LYS A 620 1.68 -15.87 12.63
C LYS A 620 1.27 -16.55 13.93
N ARG A 621 -0.02 -16.81 14.10
CA ARG A 621 -0.45 -17.80 15.10
C ARG A 621 0.20 -19.15 14.79
N LEU A 622 0.61 -19.89 15.82
CA LEU A 622 1.30 -21.16 15.62
C LEU A 622 0.44 -22.19 14.86
N SER A 623 -0.89 -22.21 15.11
CA SER A 623 -1.81 -23.07 14.37
C SER A 623 -1.82 -22.79 12.87
N ASP A 624 -1.90 -21.51 12.50
CA ASP A 624 -1.85 -21.04 11.11
C ASP A 624 -0.50 -21.34 10.45
N ALA A 625 0.61 -21.21 11.18
CA ALA A 625 1.93 -21.53 10.66
C ALA A 625 2.06 -23.04 10.36
N VAL A 626 1.52 -23.90 11.23
CA VAL A 626 1.49 -25.35 11.01
C VAL A 626 0.56 -25.71 9.84
N ARG A 627 -0.64 -25.11 9.79
CA ARG A 627 -1.62 -25.34 8.70
C ARG A 627 -1.02 -24.98 7.35
N ASP A 628 -0.36 -23.83 7.26
CA ASP A 628 0.14 -23.29 5.99
C ASP A 628 1.53 -23.83 5.64
N ASN A 629 2.03 -24.81 6.41
CA ASN A 629 3.30 -25.48 6.16
C ASN A 629 4.52 -24.53 6.26
N ASP A 630 4.43 -23.49 7.08
CA ASP A 630 5.51 -22.51 7.23
C ASP A 630 6.73 -23.09 7.95
N ASN A 631 7.90 -22.51 7.66
CA ASN A 631 9.09 -22.75 8.45
C ASN A 631 9.00 -21.98 9.77
N ILE A 632 8.99 -22.66 10.91
CA ILE A 632 8.91 -22.02 12.22
C ILE A 632 10.32 -21.92 12.79
N LEU A 633 10.83 -20.69 12.96
CA LEU A 633 12.18 -20.43 13.49
C LEU A 633 12.21 -20.46 15.02
N ALA A 634 11.17 -19.92 15.66
CA ALA A 634 10.97 -19.90 17.10
C ALA A 634 9.50 -19.62 17.41
N VAL A 635 9.12 -19.71 18.69
CA VAL A 635 7.76 -19.43 19.15
C VAL A 635 7.78 -18.40 20.28
N ILE A 636 7.03 -17.31 20.14
CA ILE A 636 6.75 -16.37 21.22
C ILE A 636 5.62 -16.95 22.07
N ARG A 637 5.96 -17.33 23.31
CA ARG A 637 5.03 -17.91 24.28
C ARG A 637 4.21 -16.85 24.99
N GLY A 638 4.82 -15.73 25.32
CA GLY A 638 4.16 -14.63 26.01
C GLY A 638 4.97 -13.35 26.04
N SER A 639 4.30 -12.25 26.33
CA SER A 639 4.94 -10.94 26.44
C SER A 639 4.17 -10.00 27.36
N ALA A 640 4.87 -9.03 27.95
CA ALA A 640 4.26 -7.99 28.76
C ALA A 640 4.97 -6.64 28.57
N VAL A 641 4.20 -5.57 28.81
CA VAL A 641 4.66 -4.19 28.81
C VAL A 641 4.14 -3.50 30.07
N ASN A 642 4.96 -2.72 30.77
CA ASN A 642 4.54 -1.88 31.89
C ASN A 642 5.32 -0.54 31.91
N GLN A 643 5.21 0.21 33.02
CA GLN A 643 5.89 1.49 33.19
C GLN A 643 6.48 1.62 34.61
N ASP A 644 7.65 2.24 34.71
CA ASP A 644 8.43 2.44 35.96
C ASP A 644 7.70 3.27 37.04
N GLY A 645 6.67 4.00 36.64
CA GLY A 645 5.92 4.95 37.44
C GLY A 645 6.77 6.13 37.88
N ARG A 646 6.57 6.55 39.12
CA ARG A 646 7.35 7.61 39.75
C ARG A 646 8.63 7.02 40.35
N SER A 647 9.68 6.90 39.53
CA SER A 647 11.02 6.45 39.92
C SER A 647 11.90 7.62 40.45
N ASN A 648 13.19 7.36 40.70
CA ASN A 648 14.16 8.33 41.24
C ASN A 648 14.64 9.40 40.23
N GLY A 649 13.90 9.57 39.14
CA GLY A 649 14.20 10.49 38.04
C GLY A 649 13.59 9.92 36.77
N LEU A 650 13.16 10.77 35.83
CA LEU A 650 12.48 10.31 34.61
C LEU A 650 13.27 9.24 33.86
N THR A 651 14.60 9.35 33.87
CA THR A 651 15.53 8.46 33.18
C THR A 651 16.13 7.35 34.05
N ALA A 652 15.75 7.29 35.32
CA ALA A 652 16.27 6.31 36.27
C ALA A 652 15.41 5.02 36.22
N PRO A 653 16.01 3.84 35.99
CA PRO A 653 15.27 2.59 35.90
C PRO A 653 14.69 2.16 37.25
N ASN A 654 13.57 1.41 37.23
CA ASN A 654 12.94 0.87 38.42
C ASN A 654 12.95 -0.67 38.46
N GLY A 655 13.78 -1.24 39.34
CA GLY A 655 13.90 -2.70 39.47
C GLY A 655 12.60 -3.41 39.88
N LEU A 656 11.70 -2.78 40.63
CA LEU A 656 10.41 -3.40 40.97
C LEU A 656 9.52 -3.53 39.73
N ALA A 657 9.49 -2.49 38.89
CA ALA A 657 8.75 -2.52 37.62
C ALA A 657 9.34 -3.53 36.63
N GLN A 658 10.68 -3.66 36.58
CA GLN A 658 11.34 -4.71 35.80
C GLN A 658 10.94 -6.11 36.27
N GLN A 659 10.90 -6.36 37.58
CA GLN A 659 10.42 -7.65 38.11
C GLN A 659 8.96 -7.91 37.73
N GLU A 660 8.10 -6.90 37.83
CA GLU A 660 6.67 -7.03 37.50
C GLU A 660 6.46 -7.37 36.02
N VAL A 661 7.15 -6.69 35.09
CA VAL A 661 7.00 -6.99 33.66
C VAL A 661 7.52 -8.38 33.31
N ILE A 662 8.63 -8.83 33.91
CA ILE A 662 9.17 -10.17 33.69
C ILE A 662 8.18 -11.22 34.24
N ARG A 663 7.64 -11.04 35.45
CA ARG A 663 6.62 -11.95 36.01
C ARG A 663 5.36 -11.98 35.15
N ALA A 664 4.91 -10.83 34.66
CA ALA A 664 3.73 -10.74 33.80
C ALA A 664 3.95 -11.46 32.46
N ALA A 665 5.12 -11.32 31.85
CA ALA A 665 5.45 -12.02 30.60
C ALA A 665 5.56 -13.54 30.80
N LEU A 666 6.14 -14.00 31.92
CA LEU A 666 6.18 -15.42 32.29
C LEU A 666 4.79 -15.99 32.57
N ALA A 667 3.93 -15.22 33.25
CA ALA A 667 2.54 -15.58 33.48
C ALA A 667 1.75 -15.66 32.17
N ASP A 668 1.90 -14.68 31.28
CA ASP A 668 1.35 -14.69 29.91
C ASP A 668 1.92 -15.86 29.11
N ALA A 669 3.18 -16.26 29.30
CA ALA A 669 3.75 -17.43 28.63
C ALA A 669 3.31 -18.79 29.22
N ARG A 670 2.75 -18.78 30.43
CA ARG A 670 2.54 -19.96 31.29
C ARG A 670 3.84 -20.76 31.47
N VAL A 671 4.94 -20.05 31.71
CA VAL A 671 6.29 -20.61 31.88
C VAL A 671 6.78 -20.32 33.30
N SER A 672 7.36 -21.33 33.95
CA SER A 672 7.99 -21.16 35.26
C SER A 672 9.34 -20.44 35.10
N PRO A 673 9.71 -19.50 35.99
CA PRO A 673 11.01 -18.82 35.92
C PRO A 673 12.21 -19.78 35.87
N GLU A 674 12.13 -20.90 36.60
CA GLU A 674 13.18 -21.94 36.63
C GLU A 674 13.42 -22.66 35.31
N ASP A 675 12.48 -22.60 34.36
CA ASP A 675 12.59 -23.24 33.04
C ASP A 675 13.26 -22.34 31.99
N VAL A 676 13.52 -21.05 32.27
CA VAL A 676 14.09 -20.09 31.28
C VAL A 676 15.61 -20.24 31.18
N ASP A 677 16.16 -20.84 30.14
CA ASP A 677 17.60 -21.14 30.05
C ASP A 677 18.50 -19.92 29.83
N TYR A 678 18.02 -18.93 29.07
CA TYR A 678 18.80 -17.77 28.67
C TYR A 678 17.99 -16.47 28.80
N VAL A 679 18.62 -15.37 29.17
CA VAL A 679 18.04 -14.03 29.10
C VAL A 679 18.95 -13.11 28.30
N GLU A 680 18.41 -12.64 27.18
CA GLU A 680 18.93 -11.50 26.44
C GLU A 680 18.50 -10.22 27.17
N ALA A 681 19.43 -9.68 27.94
CA ALA A 681 19.21 -8.52 28.79
C ALA A 681 19.12 -7.21 27.98
N HIS A 682 18.47 -6.21 28.57
CA HIS A 682 18.57 -4.84 28.09
C HIS A 682 20.02 -4.36 28.17
N GLY A 683 20.71 -4.59 29.29
CA GLY A 683 22.17 -4.69 29.38
C GLY A 683 22.95 -3.59 28.67
N THR A 684 22.72 -2.33 29.05
CA THR A 684 23.33 -1.16 28.38
C THR A 684 24.77 -0.88 28.80
N GLY A 685 25.33 -1.59 29.79
CA GLY A 685 26.70 -1.31 30.25
C GLY A 685 26.76 -0.07 31.12
N THR A 686 25.69 0.20 31.90
CA THR A 686 25.63 1.34 32.81
C THR A 686 25.90 0.91 34.24
N ILE A 687 26.63 1.75 35.00
CA ILE A 687 27.05 1.47 36.38
C ILE A 687 25.88 1.05 37.28
N LEU A 688 24.72 1.72 37.13
CA LEU A 688 23.53 1.48 37.95
C LEU A 688 22.50 0.58 37.28
N GLY A 689 22.35 0.64 35.95
CA GLY A 689 21.33 -0.14 35.24
C GLY A 689 21.62 -1.64 35.30
N ASP A 690 22.86 -2.06 35.06
CA ASP A 690 23.24 -3.47 35.05
C ASP A 690 22.98 -4.16 36.41
N PRO A 691 23.37 -3.57 37.58
CA PRO A 691 22.99 -4.13 38.87
C PRO A 691 21.49 -4.17 39.15
N ILE A 692 20.72 -3.18 38.67
CA ILE A 692 19.27 -3.16 38.85
C ILE A 692 18.62 -4.30 38.04
N GLU A 693 19.04 -4.49 36.80
CA GLU A 693 18.52 -5.54 35.93
C GLU A 693 18.84 -6.94 36.46
N VAL A 694 20.11 -7.21 36.81
CA VAL A 694 20.50 -8.53 37.32
C VAL A 694 19.82 -8.86 38.66
N LYS A 695 19.64 -7.87 39.55
CA LYS A 695 18.88 -8.06 40.80
C LYS A 695 17.41 -8.32 40.54
N SER A 696 16.82 -7.66 39.54
CA SER A 696 15.43 -7.87 39.16
C SER A 696 15.22 -9.27 38.59
N LEU A 697 16.12 -9.73 37.72
CA LEU A 697 16.14 -11.11 37.23
C LEU A 697 16.30 -12.11 38.38
N ALA A 698 17.26 -11.89 39.30
CA ALA A 698 17.49 -12.76 40.45
C ALA A 698 16.23 -12.93 41.31
N GLU A 699 15.51 -11.84 41.53
CA GLU A 699 14.29 -11.81 42.34
C GLU A 699 13.13 -12.55 41.68
N VAL A 700 13.05 -12.55 40.34
CA VAL A 700 12.02 -13.30 39.60
C VAL A 700 12.40 -14.79 39.47
N MET A 701 13.69 -15.08 39.28
CA MET A 701 14.22 -16.44 39.11
C MET A 701 14.46 -17.18 40.45
N LYS A 702 13.82 -16.72 41.54
CA LYS A 702 13.87 -17.38 42.85
C LYS A 702 13.36 -18.82 42.74
N GLY A 703 14.24 -19.78 43.00
CA GLY A 703 13.97 -21.22 42.82
C GLY A 703 15.01 -21.90 41.93
N ARG A 704 15.70 -21.13 41.09
CA ARG A 704 16.83 -21.64 40.30
C ARG A 704 18.08 -21.87 41.16
N THR A 705 18.87 -22.87 40.79
CA THR A 705 20.08 -23.27 41.51
C THR A 705 21.33 -23.08 40.66
N LYS A 706 22.51 -23.00 41.29
CA LYS A 706 23.78 -22.82 40.59
C LYS A 706 24.20 -24.03 39.78
N GLU A 707 23.67 -25.21 40.10
CA GLU A 707 23.90 -26.44 39.33
C GLU A 707 23.22 -26.38 37.95
N LYS A 708 22.26 -25.47 37.77
CA LYS A 708 21.55 -25.21 36.51
C LYS A 708 21.42 -23.71 36.30
N PRO A 709 22.50 -22.97 36.01
CA PRO A 709 22.45 -21.52 35.91
C PRO A 709 21.57 -21.08 34.72
N CYS A 710 21.00 -19.88 34.82
CA CYS A 710 20.42 -19.17 33.68
C CYS A 710 21.53 -18.36 33.04
N LEU A 711 21.69 -18.50 31.73
CA LEU A 711 22.69 -17.74 31.00
C LEU A 711 22.14 -16.32 30.77
N ILE A 712 22.99 -15.30 30.91
CA ILE A 712 22.62 -13.91 30.67
C ILE A 712 23.63 -13.26 29.73
N GLY A 713 23.15 -12.49 28.76
CA GLY A 713 24.00 -11.78 27.82
C GLY A 713 23.31 -10.57 27.20
N SER A 714 24.04 -9.79 26.41
CA SER A 714 23.45 -8.70 25.62
C SER A 714 24.13 -8.55 24.26
N VAL A 715 23.33 -8.43 23.21
CA VAL A 715 23.74 -8.15 21.83
C VAL A 715 24.44 -6.79 21.72
N LYS A 716 24.18 -5.89 22.66
CA LYS A 716 24.75 -4.53 22.67
C LYS A 716 26.27 -4.54 22.81
N THR A 717 26.85 -5.62 23.34
CA THR A 717 28.31 -5.78 23.41
C THR A 717 28.94 -6.00 22.04
N ASN A 718 28.16 -6.42 21.03
CA ASN A 718 28.64 -6.66 19.67
C ASN A 718 28.38 -5.46 18.75
N ILE A 719 27.16 -4.91 18.80
CA ILE A 719 26.69 -3.94 17.78
C ILE A 719 26.28 -2.59 18.37
N GLY A 720 26.48 -2.38 19.67
CA GLY A 720 26.03 -1.18 20.37
C GLY A 720 24.53 -1.19 20.65
N HIS A 721 24.03 -0.07 21.20
CA HIS A 721 22.63 0.11 21.50
C HIS A 721 21.89 0.68 20.29
N LEU A 722 21.10 -0.17 19.61
CA LEU A 722 20.32 0.22 18.43
C LEU A 722 19.03 1.01 18.73
N GLU A 723 18.94 1.65 19.90
CA GLU A 723 17.80 2.48 20.34
C GLU A 723 16.43 1.84 20.04
N SER A 724 15.62 2.41 19.14
CA SER A 724 14.29 1.87 18.75
C SER A 724 14.35 0.45 18.16
N ALA A 725 15.47 0.06 17.54
CA ALA A 725 15.71 -1.28 16.99
C ALA A 725 16.41 -2.25 17.97
N ALA A 726 16.72 -1.82 19.20
CA ALA A 726 17.48 -2.64 20.15
C ALA A 726 16.74 -3.91 20.59
N GLY A 727 15.43 -3.81 20.77
CA GLY A 727 14.57 -4.93 21.14
C GLY A 727 14.52 -6.01 20.07
N ILE A 728 14.30 -5.62 18.81
CA ILE A 728 14.24 -6.58 17.70
C ILE A 728 15.61 -7.23 17.43
N ALA A 729 16.72 -6.51 17.62
CA ALA A 729 18.06 -7.09 17.51
C ALA A 729 18.31 -8.19 18.56
N GLY A 730 17.90 -7.95 19.80
CA GLY A 730 17.95 -8.96 20.87
C GLY A 730 17.05 -10.17 20.56
N LEU A 731 15.84 -9.93 20.07
CA LEU A 731 14.92 -10.99 19.65
C LEU A 731 15.51 -11.83 18.52
N ILE A 732 16.04 -11.21 17.46
CA ILE A 732 16.66 -11.91 16.32
C ILE A 732 17.86 -12.74 16.78
N LYS A 733 18.72 -12.20 17.67
CA LYS A 733 19.83 -12.97 18.27
C LYS A 733 19.30 -14.23 18.97
N VAL A 734 18.23 -14.12 19.76
CA VAL A 734 17.64 -15.28 20.46
C VAL A 734 17.00 -16.27 19.49
N VAL A 735 16.29 -15.80 18.47
CA VAL A 735 15.71 -16.68 17.42
C VAL A 735 16.81 -17.47 16.71
N LEU A 736 17.90 -16.81 16.29
CA LEU A 736 19.05 -17.47 15.67
C LEU A 736 19.74 -18.45 16.64
N SER A 737 19.88 -18.07 17.92
CA SER A 737 20.46 -18.93 18.96
C SER A 737 19.63 -20.20 19.19
N LEU A 738 18.29 -20.09 19.18
CA LEU A 738 17.37 -21.23 19.27
C LEU A 738 17.45 -22.11 18.02
N HIS A 739 17.47 -21.49 16.83
CA HIS A 739 17.54 -22.19 15.55
C HIS A 739 18.84 -23.00 15.41
N HIS A 740 19.98 -22.42 15.76
CA HIS A 740 21.27 -23.10 15.72
C HIS A 740 21.55 -23.96 16.97
N GLY A 741 20.79 -23.78 18.05
CA GLY A 741 21.01 -24.49 19.31
C GLY A 741 22.34 -24.13 19.97
N GLU A 742 22.76 -22.87 19.87
CA GLU A 742 24.03 -22.33 20.38
C GLU A 742 23.82 -20.94 20.99
N ILE A 743 24.58 -20.58 22.01
CA ILE A 743 24.57 -19.26 22.65
C ILE A 743 25.89 -18.55 22.32
N PRO A 744 25.86 -17.41 21.61
CA PRO A 744 27.05 -16.64 21.25
C PRO A 744 27.82 -16.06 22.44
N PRO A 745 29.13 -15.80 22.28
CA PRO A 745 29.96 -15.13 23.28
C PRO A 745 29.48 -13.69 23.59
N HIS A 746 29.48 -13.34 24.88
CA HIS A 746 29.25 -12.01 25.43
C HIS A 746 30.57 -11.26 25.56
N LEU A 747 30.66 -10.07 24.97
CA LEU A 747 31.93 -9.35 24.83
C LEU A 747 32.22 -8.41 26.00
N HIS A 748 33.47 -7.96 26.08
CA HIS A 748 34.00 -6.98 27.02
C HIS A 748 33.90 -7.33 28.51
N PHE A 749 33.40 -8.52 28.86
CA PHE A 749 33.34 -9.00 30.24
C PHE A 749 34.70 -9.56 30.67
N LYS A 750 35.37 -8.85 31.58
CA LYS A 750 36.65 -9.23 32.20
C LYS A 750 36.52 -9.46 33.69
N GLN A 751 35.78 -8.60 34.38
CA GLN A 751 35.56 -8.66 35.82
C GLN A 751 34.12 -8.24 36.13
N ILE A 752 33.42 -9.03 36.94
CA ILE A 752 32.05 -8.71 37.36
C ILE A 752 31.98 -7.35 38.06
N ASN A 753 30.95 -6.57 37.74
CA ASN A 753 30.61 -5.36 38.48
C ASN A 753 30.40 -5.68 39.97
N PRO A 754 31.13 -5.01 40.89
CA PRO A 754 31.08 -5.32 42.33
C PRO A 754 29.70 -5.07 42.97
N HIS A 755 28.80 -4.36 42.30
CA HIS A 755 27.42 -4.15 42.74
C HIS A 755 26.47 -5.30 42.39
N ILE A 756 26.97 -6.30 41.64
CA ILE A 756 26.27 -7.52 41.26
C ILE A 756 26.86 -8.68 42.10
N PRO A 757 26.11 -9.25 43.05
CA PRO A 757 26.57 -10.39 43.84
C PRO A 757 26.46 -11.69 43.01
N ILE A 758 27.13 -11.78 41.85
CA ILE A 758 26.99 -12.90 40.92
C ILE A 758 27.31 -14.25 41.57
N ASP A 759 28.25 -14.24 42.52
CA ASP A 759 28.64 -15.40 43.33
C ASP A 759 27.54 -15.87 44.30
N GLU A 760 26.40 -15.20 44.38
CA GLU A 760 25.23 -15.63 45.16
C GLU A 760 24.04 -15.96 44.25
N LEU A 761 24.16 -15.69 42.95
CA LEU A 761 23.06 -15.77 41.98
C LEU A 761 23.22 -16.98 41.05
N PRO A 762 22.11 -17.55 40.56
CA PRO A 762 22.13 -18.68 39.63
C PRO A 762 22.30 -18.20 38.18
N PHE A 763 23.21 -17.27 37.93
CA PHE A 763 23.47 -16.70 36.60
C PHE A 763 24.91 -16.94 36.15
N GLU A 764 25.09 -17.09 34.83
CA GLU A 764 26.40 -17.21 34.21
C GLU A 764 26.45 -16.42 32.90
N ILE A 765 27.58 -15.78 32.63
CA ILE A 765 27.80 -14.95 31.44
C ILE A 765 28.63 -15.77 30.44
N PRO A 766 28.10 -16.12 29.25
CA PRO A 766 28.82 -16.96 28.30
C PRO A 766 29.87 -16.14 27.56
N THR A 767 31.14 -16.20 27.95
CA THR A 767 32.24 -15.47 27.26
C THR A 767 32.80 -16.20 26.04
N GLU A 768 32.33 -17.43 25.79
CA GLU A 768 32.69 -18.28 24.66
C GLU A 768 31.41 -18.84 24.03
N LEU A 769 31.47 -19.25 22.76
CA LEU A 769 30.36 -19.93 22.09
C LEU A 769 30.00 -21.22 22.83
N ARG A 770 28.73 -21.39 23.21
CA ARG A 770 28.28 -22.55 24.00
C ARG A 770 27.15 -23.31 23.32
N PRO A 771 27.25 -24.65 23.20
CA PRO A 771 26.11 -25.46 22.77
C PRO A 771 24.94 -25.31 23.76
N TRP A 772 23.78 -24.94 23.26
CA TRP A 772 22.54 -24.87 24.03
C TRP A 772 21.87 -26.24 23.96
N LYS A 773 22.21 -27.14 24.88
CA LYS A 773 21.67 -28.51 24.87
C LYS A 773 20.23 -28.53 25.40
N THR A 774 19.35 -29.29 24.74
CA THR A 774 18.03 -29.61 25.30
C THR A 774 18.16 -30.70 26.36
N ASN A 775 17.40 -30.57 27.46
CA ASN A 775 17.30 -31.59 28.51
C ASN A 775 15.99 -32.41 28.38
N GLY A 776 15.49 -32.59 27.15
CA GLY A 776 14.18 -33.21 26.90
C GLY A 776 12.99 -32.27 27.10
N LYS A 777 13.26 -30.98 27.36
CA LYS A 777 12.29 -29.88 27.34
C LYS A 777 12.67 -28.88 26.24
N PRO A 778 11.71 -28.12 25.70
CA PRO A 778 11.99 -27.00 24.82
C PRO A 778 12.93 -25.99 25.48
N ARG A 779 13.90 -25.47 24.72
CA ARG A 779 14.75 -24.35 25.15
C ARG A 779 13.91 -23.09 25.28
N LEU A 780 14.12 -22.34 26.36
CA LEU A 780 13.36 -21.12 26.65
C LEU A 780 14.29 -19.94 26.88
N ALA A 781 13.92 -18.77 26.36
CA ALA A 781 14.64 -17.54 26.62
C ALA A 781 13.73 -16.33 26.86
N GLY A 782 14.21 -15.41 27.69
CA GLY A 782 13.64 -14.08 27.86
C GLY A 782 14.41 -13.04 27.04
N VAL A 783 13.72 -12.02 26.52
CA VAL A 783 14.32 -10.82 25.93
C VAL A 783 13.75 -9.59 26.62
N SER A 784 14.63 -8.76 27.19
CA SER A 784 14.27 -7.54 27.90
C SER A 784 14.63 -6.29 27.11
N SER A 785 13.75 -5.28 27.12
CA SER A 785 14.13 -3.93 26.70
C SER A 785 13.41 -2.86 27.53
N PHE A 786 14.18 -1.91 28.06
CA PHE A 786 13.71 -0.88 28.99
C PHE A 786 13.96 0.50 28.38
N GLY A 787 12.89 1.22 28.08
CA GLY A 787 12.95 2.58 27.53
C GLY A 787 13.40 3.58 28.59
N PHE A 788 14.24 4.54 28.22
CA PHE A 788 14.70 5.58 29.15
C PHE A 788 13.56 6.46 29.69
N GLY A 789 12.38 6.47 29.04
CA GLY A 789 11.16 7.10 29.56
C GLY A 789 10.38 6.26 30.57
N GLY A 790 10.89 5.07 30.93
CA GLY A 790 10.34 4.17 31.93
C GLY A 790 9.40 3.08 31.41
N THR A 791 9.13 3.00 30.10
CA THR A 791 8.34 1.90 29.53
C THR A 791 9.21 0.64 29.44
N ASN A 792 8.75 -0.47 30.01
CA ASN A 792 9.50 -1.73 29.98
C ASN A 792 8.76 -2.77 29.16
N ALA A 793 9.49 -3.62 28.43
CA ALA A 793 8.95 -4.74 27.70
C ALA A 793 9.78 -6.02 27.98
N HIS A 794 9.10 -7.16 28.09
CA HIS A 794 9.74 -8.47 28.19
C HIS A 794 8.98 -9.49 27.33
N VAL A 795 9.71 -10.32 26.59
CA VAL A 795 9.18 -11.36 25.69
C VAL A 795 9.80 -12.70 26.04
N VAL A 796 8.99 -13.75 26.09
CA VAL A 796 9.42 -15.14 26.33
C VAL A 796 9.35 -15.92 25.01
N LEU A 797 10.48 -16.46 24.57
CA LEU A 797 10.65 -17.27 23.38
C LEU A 797 10.92 -18.73 23.74
N GLU A 798 10.48 -19.63 22.85
CA GLU A 798 10.67 -21.07 22.91
C GLU A 798 11.25 -21.58 21.58
N GLU A 799 12.03 -22.66 21.62
CA GLU A 799 12.45 -23.36 20.40
C GLU A 799 11.26 -23.80 19.55
N ALA A 800 11.44 -23.80 18.22
CA ALA A 800 10.41 -24.26 17.31
C ALA A 800 10.02 -25.73 17.59
N PRO A 801 8.74 -26.10 17.42
CA PRO A 801 8.30 -27.48 17.59
C PRO A 801 9.03 -28.38 16.58
N ARG A 802 9.54 -29.52 17.05
CA ARG A 802 10.17 -30.49 16.16
C ARG A 802 9.15 -31.01 15.17
N ARG A 803 9.51 -30.93 13.89
CA ARG A 803 8.70 -31.46 12.81
C ARG A 803 9.40 -32.65 12.18
N GLU A 804 8.78 -33.82 12.31
CA GLU A 804 9.18 -34.98 11.53
C GLU A 804 8.71 -34.75 10.10
N LEU A 805 9.63 -34.42 9.20
CA LEU A 805 9.34 -34.44 7.77
C LEU A 805 9.21 -35.91 7.35
N PRO A 806 8.09 -36.31 6.71
CA PRO A 806 8.03 -37.65 6.14
C PRO A 806 9.17 -37.82 5.13
N PRO A 807 9.80 -39.00 5.04
CA PRO A 807 10.78 -39.26 4.01
C PRO A 807 10.11 -39.13 2.64
N ASN A 808 10.45 -38.08 1.90
CA ASN A 808 10.04 -37.92 0.51
C ASN A 808 11.12 -38.54 -0.37
N ASP A 809 10.91 -39.78 -0.81
CA ASP A 809 11.53 -40.19 -2.07
C ASP A 809 10.90 -39.33 -3.17
N PRO A 810 11.68 -38.57 -3.96
CA PRO A 810 11.09 -37.74 -5.00
C PRO A 810 10.35 -38.62 -6.00
N GLU A 811 9.02 -38.47 -6.05
CA GLU A 811 8.17 -39.18 -7.02
C GLU A 811 8.54 -38.85 -8.48
N ARG A 812 9.26 -37.73 -8.69
CA ARG A 812 9.59 -37.18 -10.00
C ARG A 812 11.11 -37.07 -10.18
N PRO A 813 11.68 -37.56 -11.30
CA PRO A 813 13.11 -37.48 -11.58
C PRO A 813 13.57 -36.10 -12.08
N LEU A 814 12.63 -35.23 -12.47
CA LEU A 814 12.91 -33.89 -12.99
C LEU A 814 12.01 -32.86 -12.30
N HIS A 815 12.61 -31.73 -11.95
CA HIS A 815 11.94 -30.55 -11.42
C HIS A 815 12.12 -29.37 -12.36
N VAL A 816 11.32 -28.31 -12.17
CA VAL A 816 11.50 -27.05 -12.89
C VAL A 816 11.91 -26.00 -11.89
N LEU A 817 13.14 -25.51 -12.01
CA LEU A 817 13.63 -24.37 -11.25
C LEU A 817 13.29 -23.10 -12.00
N THR A 818 12.71 -22.11 -11.31
CA THR A 818 12.47 -20.78 -11.87
C THR A 818 13.13 -19.71 -11.01
N ALA A 819 13.51 -18.60 -11.63
CA ALA A 819 13.89 -17.38 -10.91
C ALA A 819 13.41 -16.18 -11.72
N SER A 820 13.14 -15.08 -11.03
CA SER A 820 12.68 -13.86 -11.68
C SER A 820 13.19 -12.61 -10.98
N ALA A 821 13.30 -11.50 -11.72
CA ALA A 821 13.65 -10.19 -11.21
C ALA A 821 12.95 -9.09 -12.02
N LYS A 822 12.91 -7.87 -11.46
CA LYS A 822 12.41 -6.67 -12.18
C LYS A 822 13.43 -6.07 -13.14
N ASP A 823 14.69 -6.52 -13.07
CA ASP A 823 15.79 -6.03 -13.90
C ASP A 823 16.64 -7.21 -14.43
N PRO A 824 17.15 -7.17 -15.67
CA PRO A 824 17.94 -8.25 -16.26
C PRO A 824 19.29 -8.48 -15.56
N GLU A 825 19.93 -7.45 -15.02
CA GLU A 825 21.16 -7.58 -14.23
C GLU A 825 20.85 -8.23 -12.88
N ALA A 826 19.78 -7.80 -12.20
CA ALA A 826 19.32 -8.44 -10.97
C ALA A 826 18.98 -9.94 -11.16
N LEU A 827 18.42 -10.32 -12.31
CA LEU A 827 18.18 -11.74 -12.64
C LEU A 827 19.49 -12.53 -12.77
N ARG A 828 20.52 -11.94 -13.39
CA ARG A 828 21.85 -12.58 -13.52
C ARG A 828 22.53 -12.74 -12.17
N GLU A 829 22.49 -11.72 -11.32
CA GLU A 829 23.05 -11.79 -9.96
C GLU A 829 22.30 -12.82 -9.10
N LEU A 830 20.97 -12.86 -9.20
CA LEU A 830 20.15 -13.87 -8.52
C LEU A 830 20.50 -15.29 -8.99
N ALA A 831 20.67 -15.49 -10.30
CA ALA A 831 21.10 -16.78 -10.85
C ALA A 831 22.47 -17.19 -10.29
N GLY A 832 23.44 -16.27 -10.25
CA GLY A 832 24.75 -16.52 -9.66
C GLY A 832 24.69 -16.92 -8.18
N ARG A 833 23.91 -16.19 -7.38
CA ARG A 833 23.67 -16.52 -5.96
C ARG A 833 23.04 -17.90 -5.80
N LEU A 834 22.06 -18.22 -6.64
CA LEU A 834 21.39 -19.52 -6.63
C LEU A 834 22.33 -20.66 -7.07
N GLY A 835 23.17 -20.43 -8.08
CA GLY A 835 24.18 -21.39 -8.54
C GLY A 835 25.19 -21.73 -7.44
N ARG A 836 25.68 -20.71 -6.71
CA ARG A 836 26.52 -20.89 -5.52
C ARG A 836 25.79 -21.67 -4.42
N PHE A 837 24.57 -21.26 -4.07
CA PHE A 837 23.75 -21.94 -3.06
C PHE A 837 23.55 -23.42 -3.39
N VAL A 838 23.14 -23.74 -4.61
CA VAL A 838 22.91 -25.13 -5.05
C VAL A 838 24.20 -25.95 -5.02
N SER A 839 25.34 -25.34 -5.32
CA SER A 839 26.66 -26.00 -5.27
C SER A 839 27.18 -26.21 -3.85
N GLU A 840 26.92 -25.28 -2.92
CA GLU A 840 27.48 -25.30 -1.57
C GLU A 840 26.60 -26.08 -0.56
N ARG A 841 25.31 -26.24 -0.86
CA ARG A 841 24.30 -26.84 0.04
C ARG A 841 23.80 -28.18 -0.51
N GLU A 842 24.69 -29.17 -0.52
CA GLU A 842 24.39 -30.52 -1.00
C GLU A 842 23.28 -31.21 -0.21
N GLU A 843 23.11 -30.86 1.07
CA GLU A 843 22.12 -31.43 1.97
C GLU A 843 20.67 -31.00 1.67
N VAL A 844 20.48 -29.94 0.87
CA VAL A 844 19.15 -29.41 0.51
C VAL A 844 18.70 -29.99 -0.82
N ALA A 845 17.63 -30.79 -0.86
CA ALA A 845 17.19 -31.44 -2.10
C ALA A 845 16.79 -30.42 -3.19
N LEU A 846 17.14 -30.70 -4.46
CA LEU A 846 16.75 -29.85 -5.59
C LEU A 846 15.24 -29.68 -5.72
N ALA A 847 14.47 -30.70 -5.34
CA ALA A 847 13.02 -30.67 -5.29
C ALA A 847 12.51 -29.53 -4.38
N ASP A 848 13.11 -29.37 -3.20
CA ASP A 848 12.74 -28.36 -2.21
C ASP A 848 13.15 -26.96 -2.66
N VAL A 849 14.32 -26.84 -3.32
CA VAL A 849 14.75 -25.58 -3.96
C VAL A 849 13.75 -25.15 -5.03
N ALA A 850 13.39 -26.07 -5.93
CA ALA A 850 12.41 -25.80 -6.99
C ALA A 850 11.03 -25.45 -6.41
N TYR A 851 10.56 -26.19 -5.41
CA TYR A 851 9.30 -25.89 -4.72
C TYR A 851 9.32 -24.48 -4.14
N THR A 852 10.35 -24.14 -3.36
CA THR A 852 10.45 -22.84 -2.66
C THR A 852 10.49 -21.67 -3.64
N LEU A 853 11.27 -21.78 -4.72
CA LEU A 853 11.35 -20.74 -5.75
C LEU A 853 10.03 -20.56 -6.50
N ASN A 854 9.30 -21.65 -6.76
CA ASN A 854 8.07 -21.59 -7.54
C ASN A 854 6.86 -21.11 -6.72
N THR A 855 6.79 -21.46 -5.43
CA THR A 855 5.60 -21.21 -4.59
C THR A 855 5.76 -20.04 -3.61
N GLY A 856 6.99 -19.79 -3.15
CA GLY A 856 7.33 -18.84 -2.08
C GLY A 856 8.07 -17.59 -2.53
N ARG A 857 8.14 -17.32 -3.84
CA ARG A 857 8.71 -16.09 -4.42
C ARG A 857 7.73 -15.41 -5.38
N SER A 858 7.90 -14.11 -5.54
CA SER A 858 7.23 -13.34 -6.59
C SER A 858 7.75 -13.72 -7.98
N HIS A 859 6.87 -13.66 -8.98
CA HIS A 859 7.21 -13.97 -10.38
C HIS A 859 7.19 -12.69 -11.23
N PHE A 860 8.34 -12.00 -11.28
CA PHE A 860 8.55 -10.73 -11.98
C PHE A 860 8.71 -10.87 -13.50
N GLU A 861 8.95 -9.75 -14.19
CA GLU A 861 8.97 -9.65 -15.65
C GLU A 861 10.11 -10.43 -16.31
N HIS A 862 11.34 -10.30 -15.81
CA HIS A 862 12.50 -11.01 -16.33
C HIS A 862 12.57 -12.37 -15.65
N ARG A 863 12.48 -13.45 -16.43
CA ARG A 863 12.37 -14.81 -15.91
C ARG A 863 13.40 -15.73 -16.54
N LEU A 864 13.84 -16.69 -15.75
CA LEU A 864 14.52 -17.89 -16.23
C LEU A 864 13.82 -19.15 -15.74
N ALA A 865 13.94 -20.23 -16.51
CA ALA A 865 13.48 -21.56 -16.17
C ALA A 865 14.51 -22.61 -16.62
N LEU A 866 14.76 -23.61 -15.77
CA LEU A 866 15.75 -24.66 -15.99
C LEU A 866 15.21 -26.01 -15.50
N PRO A 867 15.24 -27.07 -16.32
CA PRO A 867 15.03 -28.44 -15.85
C PRO A 867 16.12 -28.84 -14.85
N ALA A 868 15.71 -29.23 -13.65
CA ALA A 868 16.58 -29.58 -12.54
C ALA A 868 16.46 -31.09 -12.24
N GLY A 869 17.40 -31.87 -12.77
CA GLY A 869 17.58 -33.30 -12.47
C GLY A 869 18.99 -33.67 -12.04
N ASP A 870 19.94 -32.75 -12.19
CA ASP A 870 21.37 -32.95 -11.89
C ASP A 870 21.88 -31.65 -11.25
N ARG A 871 22.39 -31.75 -10.02
CA ARG A 871 22.74 -30.59 -9.19
C ARG A 871 23.91 -29.83 -9.78
N GLU A 872 24.96 -30.56 -10.14
CA GLU A 872 26.20 -30.02 -10.69
C GLU A 872 25.92 -29.29 -11.99
N LYS A 873 25.10 -29.89 -12.87
CA LYS A 873 24.65 -29.27 -14.11
C LYS A 873 23.82 -28.01 -13.85
N VAL A 874 22.89 -28.05 -12.89
CA VAL A 874 22.06 -26.89 -12.52
C VAL A 874 22.93 -25.73 -12.02
N ALA A 875 23.83 -25.99 -11.07
CA ALA A 875 24.74 -24.99 -10.53
C ALA A 875 25.60 -24.36 -11.63
N GLN A 876 26.18 -25.20 -12.51
CA GLN A 876 27.02 -24.74 -13.60
C GLN A 876 26.26 -23.87 -14.61
N VAL A 877 25.04 -24.26 -15.00
CA VAL A 877 24.19 -23.47 -15.91
C VAL A 877 23.87 -22.10 -15.34
N LEU A 878 23.57 -22.01 -14.04
CA LEU A 878 23.28 -20.76 -13.37
C LEU A 878 24.50 -19.84 -13.26
N LEU A 879 25.68 -20.39 -12.95
CA LEU A 879 26.95 -19.65 -12.93
C LEU A 879 27.38 -19.19 -14.33
N ASP A 880 27.14 -20.00 -15.36
CA ASP A 880 27.38 -19.58 -16.75
C ASP A 880 26.46 -18.44 -17.16
N PHE A 881 25.20 -18.42 -16.68
CA PHE A 881 24.27 -17.33 -16.93
C PHE A 881 24.68 -16.01 -16.24
N GLU A 882 25.19 -16.07 -15.01
CA GLU A 882 25.81 -14.92 -14.34
C GLU A 882 26.95 -14.33 -15.19
N SER A 883 27.76 -15.18 -15.84
CA SER A 883 28.85 -14.77 -16.74
C SER A 883 28.40 -14.25 -18.12
N GLY A 884 27.10 -14.18 -18.38
CA GLY A 884 26.51 -13.70 -19.64
C GLY A 884 26.38 -14.74 -20.76
N LYS A 885 26.62 -16.02 -20.49
CA LYS A 885 26.35 -17.10 -21.44
C LYS A 885 24.90 -17.57 -21.29
N ILE A 886 24.27 -18.02 -22.38
CA ILE A 886 22.92 -18.62 -22.33
C ILE A 886 23.05 -20.11 -22.73
N PRO A 887 23.12 -21.03 -21.75
CA PRO A 887 23.20 -22.47 -22.04
C PRO A 887 21.93 -22.98 -22.73
N ALA A 888 22.06 -24.04 -23.54
CA ALA A 888 20.96 -24.60 -24.34
C ALA A 888 19.79 -25.12 -23.49
N ASP A 889 20.07 -25.54 -22.25
CA ASP A 889 19.09 -26.10 -21.32
C ASP A 889 18.36 -25.00 -20.51
N LEU A 890 18.85 -23.76 -20.55
CA LEU A 890 18.23 -22.61 -19.91
C LEU A 890 17.20 -21.96 -20.86
N ARG A 891 16.05 -21.60 -20.32
CA ARG A 891 15.09 -20.70 -20.98
C ARG A 891 15.07 -19.39 -20.21
N THR A 892 15.14 -18.28 -20.92
CA THR A 892 15.10 -16.93 -20.34
C THR A 892 14.30 -16.01 -21.24
N GLY A 893 13.60 -15.02 -20.66
CA GLY A 893 12.81 -14.05 -21.42
C GLY A 893 12.22 -12.94 -20.53
N SER A 894 11.55 -11.97 -21.15
CA SER A 894 10.83 -10.89 -20.47
C SER A 894 9.35 -10.88 -20.87
N LEU A 895 8.45 -10.67 -19.90
CA LEU A 895 7.02 -10.50 -20.15
C LEU A 895 6.70 -9.23 -20.96
N ALA A 896 7.49 -8.16 -20.82
CA ALA A 896 7.29 -6.96 -21.62
C ALA A 896 7.46 -7.24 -23.14
N GLU A 897 8.22 -8.26 -23.51
CA GLU A 897 8.44 -8.60 -24.91
C GLU A 897 7.39 -9.57 -25.47
N GLN A 898 6.56 -10.17 -24.61
CA GLN A 898 5.60 -11.21 -24.99
C GLN A 898 4.27 -11.05 -24.24
N PRO A 899 3.18 -10.60 -24.91
CA PRO A 899 1.86 -10.56 -24.28
C PRO A 899 1.44 -11.97 -23.84
N GLU A 900 0.55 -12.07 -22.84
CA GLU A 900 0.06 -13.36 -22.34
C GLU A 900 -0.35 -14.29 -23.49
N PRO A 901 0.33 -15.44 -23.64
CA PRO A 901 0.09 -16.33 -24.77
C PRO A 901 -1.32 -16.90 -24.66
N ARG A 902 -2.04 -16.89 -25.78
CA ARG A 902 -3.27 -17.67 -25.92
C ARG A 902 -2.88 -19.12 -26.15
N VAL A 903 -3.27 -20.00 -25.24
CA VAL A 903 -2.91 -21.42 -25.29
C VAL A 903 -3.97 -22.21 -26.03
N ALA A 904 -3.55 -22.96 -27.04
CA ALA A 904 -4.39 -23.91 -27.76
C ALA A 904 -3.89 -25.34 -27.50
N PHE A 905 -4.79 -26.24 -27.11
CA PHE A 905 -4.47 -27.67 -27.01
C PHE A 905 -4.88 -28.37 -28.31
N LEU A 906 -3.90 -29.06 -28.90
CA LEU A 906 -4.05 -29.76 -30.17
C LEU A 906 -3.96 -31.27 -29.92
N PHE A 907 -5.06 -31.96 -30.14
CA PHE A 907 -5.24 -33.38 -29.88
C PHE A 907 -4.93 -34.19 -31.15
N THR A 908 -4.08 -35.19 -31.02
CA THR A 908 -3.50 -35.91 -32.17
C THR A 908 -4.49 -36.88 -32.81
N GLY A 909 -4.22 -37.22 -34.07
CA GLY A 909 -4.96 -38.26 -34.78
C GLY A 909 -4.40 -39.66 -34.54
N GLN A 910 -5.05 -40.64 -35.16
CA GLN A 910 -4.50 -41.99 -35.25
C GLN A 910 -3.20 -41.98 -36.07
N GLY A 911 -2.18 -42.70 -35.61
CA GLY A 911 -0.83 -42.71 -36.18
C GLY A 911 0.26 -42.20 -35.22
N ALA A 912 -0.14 -41.61 -34.07
CA ALA A 912 0.79 -41.15 -33.04
C ALA A 912 1.14 -42.23 -31.99
N GLN A 913 0.45 -43.38 -32.02
CA GLN A 913 0.64 -44.44 -31.03
C GLN A 913 2.00 -45.13 -31.17
N TYR A 914 2.55 -45.57 -30.04
CA TYR A 914 3.72 -46.43 -29.99
C TYR A 914 3.68 -47.26 -28.69
N VAL A 915 4.34 -48.43 -28.69
CA VAL A 915 4.46 -49.28 -27.50
C VAL A 915 5.25 -48.55 -26.42
N GLY A 916 4.71 -48.52 -25.20
CA GLY A 916 5.31 -47.86 -24.04
C GLY A 916 4.92 -46.38 -23.88
N MET A 917 4.03 -45.85 -24.71
CA MET A 917 3.59 -44.46 -24.61
C MET A 917 3.02 -44.14 -23.22
N GLY A 918 3.46 -43.02 -22.64
CA GLY A 918 3.01 -42.54 -21.33
C GLY A 918 3.45 -43.36 -20.12
N LYS A 919 4.27 -44.42 -20.27
CA LYS A 919 4.65 -45.30 -19.15
C LYS A 919 5.43 -44.57 -18.06
N GLU A 920 6.42 -43.76 -18.42
CA GLU A 920 7.19 -42.97 -17.44
C GLU A 920 6.29 -41.98 -16.67
N LEU A 921 5.34 -41.34 -17.36
CA LEU A 921 4.37 -40.44 -16.73
C LEU A 921 3.42 -41.22 -15.82
N TYR A 922 2.97 -42.41 -16.23
CA TYR A 922 2.19 -43.29 -15.37
C TYR A 922 2.95 -43.62 -14.09
N GLU A 923 4.25 -43.94 -14.20
CA GLU A 923 5.10 -44.31 -13.06
C GLU A 923 5.47 -43.14 -12.14
N THR A 924 5.52 -41.89 -12.64
CA THR A 924 6.05 -40.73 -11.90
C THR A 924 5.04 -39.60 -11.64
N GLN A 925 3.84 -39.65 -12.25
CA GLN A 925 2.84 -38.58 -12.16
C GLN A 925 1.49 -39.11 -11.64
N PRO A 926 1.16 -38.89 -10.35
CA PRO A 926 -0.09 -39.38 -9.77
C PRO A 926 -1.36 -38.93 -10.49
N THR A 927 -1.41 -37.68 -10.98
CA THR A 927 -2.56 -37.16 -11.74
C THR A 927 -2.77 -37.91 -13.04
N PHE A 928 -1.69 -38.10 -13.81
CA PHE A 928 -1.73 -38.84 -15.07
C PHE A 928 -2.10 -40.31 -14.83
N ARG A 929 -1.51 -40.93 -13.81
CA ARG A 929 -1.81 -42.32 -13.41
C ARG A 929 -3.29 -42.52 -13.12
N ARG A 930 -3.88 -41.68 -12.27
CA ARG A 930 -5.32 -41.76 -11.93
C ARG A 930 -6.22 -41.62 -13.16
N ALA A 931 -5.87 -40.72 -14.08
CA ALA A 931 -6.64 -40.54 -15.32
C ALA A 931 -6.58 -41.80 -16.22
N LEU A 932 -5.40 -42.40 -16.38
CA LEU A 932 -5.22 -43.63 -17.15
C LEU A 932 -5.89 -44.85 -16.49
N ASP A 933 -5.76 -44.99 -15.17
CA ASP A 933 -6.42 -46.05 -14.41
C ASP A 933 -7.95 -45.96 -14.59
N ARG A 934 -8.51 -44.74 -14.54
CA ARG A 934 -9.93 -44.52 -14.77
C ARG A 934 -10.38 -44.91 -16.17
N CYS A 935 -9.61 -44.54 -17.21
CA CYS A 935 -9.88 -44.97 -18.59
C CYS A 935 -9.83 -46.49 -18.73
N ASN A 936 -8.85 -47.15 -18.10
CA ASN A 936 -8.71 -48.60 -18.13
C ASN A 936 -9.89 -49.30 -17.41
N GLU A 937 -10.35 -48.77 -16.27
CA GLU A 937 -11.53 -49.27 -15.56
C GLU A 937 -12.81 -49.21 -16.41
N ILE A 938 -13.05 -48.08 -17.09
CA ILE A 938 -14.24 -47.89 -17.96
C ILE A 938 -14.28 -48.92 -19.09
N LEU A 939 -13.12 -49.36 -19.58
CA LEU A 939 -12.99 -50.28 -20.71
C LEU A 939 -12.74 -51.73 -20.32
N ALA A 940 -12.59 -52.03 -19.03
CA ALA A 940 -12.18 -53.34 -18.53
C ALA A 940 -13.13 -54.46 -18.97
N ASP A 941 -14.43 -54.18 -19.12
CA ASP A 941 -15.45 -55.14 -19.56
C ASP A 941 -15.71 -55.12 -21.08
N LYS A 942 -15.06 -54.21 -21.83
CA LYS A 942 -15.34 -53.95 -23.26
C LYS A 942 -14.24 -54.45 -24.19
N LEU A 943 -12.99 -54.46 -23.73
CA LEU A 943 -11.83 -54.88 -24.50
C LEU A 943 -11.47 -56.35 -24.21
N GLY A 944 -10.88 -57.03 -25.19
CA GLY A 944 -10.43 -58.42 -25.03
C GLY A 944 -9.14 -58.56 -24.21
N GLN A 945 -8.39 -57.48 -24.07
CA GLN A 945 -7.19 -57.33 -23.24
C GLN A 945 -7.26 -55.99 -22.50
N PRO A 946 -6.69 -55.86 -21.28
CA PRO A 946 -6.62 -54.58 -20.58
C PRO A 946 -5.92 -53.51 -21.41
N LEU A 947 -6.42 -52.27 -21.38
CA LEU A 947 -5.89 -51.19 -22.22
C LEU A 947 -4.41 -50.92 -21.91
N LEU A 948 -4.05 -50.87 -20.62
CA LEU A 948 -2.67 -50.60 -20.19
C LEU A 948 -1.68 -51.68 -20.63
N SER A 949 -2.08 -52.96 -20.55
CA SER A 949 -1.28 -54.09 -21.03
C SER A 949 -0.95 -53.95 -22.52
N VAL A 950 -1.95 -53.57 -23.33
CA VAL A 950 -1.76 -53.33 -24.77
C VAL A 950 -0.86 -52.11 -25.03
N MET A 951 -1.04 -51.02 -24.30
CA MET A 951 -0.24 -49.81 -24.44
C MET A 951 1.24 -50.04 -24.12
N TRP A 952 1.55 -50.93 -23.17
CA TRP A 952 2.92 -51.19 -22.73
C TRP A 952 3.55 -52.44 -23.35
N GLY A 953 2.80 -53.17 -24.18
CA GLY A 953 3.32 -54.35 -24.88
C GLY A 953 3.62 -55.51 -23.93
N GLU A 954 2.73 -55.78 -22.98
CA GLU A 954 2.83 -56.95 -22.10
C GLU A 954 2.61 -58.26 -22.88
N ASP A 955 3.04 -59.39 -22.30
CA ASP A 955 3.00 -60.69 -22.96
C ASP A 955 1.59 -61.01 -23.51
N GLY A 956 1.49 -61.29 -24.81
CA GLY A 956 0.23 -61.62 -25.48
C GLY A 956 -0.54 -60.44 -26.08
N THR A 957 0.04 -59.23 -26.11
CA THR A 957 -0.57 -58.05 -26.75
C THR A 957 0.15 -57.56 -28.02
N GLU A 958 0.98 -58.40 -28.63
CA GLU A 958 1.84 -58.00 -29.75
C GLU A 958 1.03 -57.52 -30.96
N GLY A 959 1.33 -56.30 -31.42
CA GLY A 959 0.66 -55.68 -32.57
C GLY A 959 -0.76 -55.17 -32.31
N LEU A 960 -1.36 -55.46 -31.14
CA LEU A 960 -2.72 -55.01 -30.83
C LEU A 960 -2.83 -53.48 -30.79
N ILE A 961 -1.76 -52.77 -30.40
CA ILE A 961 -1.77 -51.30 -30.35
C ILE A 961 -1.98 -50.65 -31.72
N ASP A 962 -1.68 -51.36 -32.81
CA ASP A 962 -1.89 -50.90 -34.20
C ASP A 962 -3.26 -51.34 -34.77
N GLU A 963 -4.00 -52.18 -34.05
CA GLU A 963 -5.39 -52.46 -34.36
C GLU A 963 -6.26 -51.30 -33.92
N THR A 964 -7.04 -50.73 -34.84
CA THR A 964 -7.86 -49.53 -34.63
C THR A 964 -8.82 -49.66 -33.43
N ALA A 965 -9.26 -50.88 -33.10
CA ALA A 965 -10.08 -51.15 -31.92
C ALA A 965 -9.37 -50.85 -30.58
N TYR A 966 -8.05 -50.96 -30.50
CA TYR A 966 -7.24 -50.61 -29.34
C TYR A 966 -6.54 -49.25 -29.51
N THR A 967 -6.08 -48.93 -30.73
CA THR A 967 -5.38 -47.66 -31.00
C THR A 967 -6.21 -46.45 -30.59
N GLN A 968 -7.50 -46.42 -30.95
CA GLN A 968 -8.35 -45.25 -30.70
C GLN A 968 -8.60 -45.00 -29.20
N PRO A 969 -9.03 -46.00 -28.40
CA PRO A 969 -9.12 -45.85 -26.95
C PRO A 969 -7.79 -45.51 -26.27
N ALA A 970 -6.68 -46.09 -26.74
CA ALA A 970 -5.35 -45.84 -26.16
C ALA A 970 -4.89 -44.39 -26.37
N LEU A 971 -5.06 -43.85 -27.58
CA LEU A 971 -4.77 -42.44 -27.87
C LEU A 971 -5.65 -41.51 -27.04
N PHE A 972 -6.95 -41.80 -26.95
CA PHE A 972 -7.86 -41.03 -26.11
C PHE A 972 -7.40 -41.01 -24.65
N ALA A 973 -7.04 -42.17 -24.08
CA ALA A 973 -6.61 -42.26 -22.68
C ALA A 973 -5.31 -41.48 -22.41
N ILE A 974 -4.33 -41.53 -23.32
CA ILE A 974 -3.10 -40.72 -23.22
C ILE A 974 -3.41 -39.24 -23.27
N GLU A 975 -4.18 -38.81 -24.27
CA GLU A 975 -4.52 -37.41 -24.47
C GLU A 975 -5.35 -36.85 -23.32
N TYR A 976 -6.29 -37.64 -22.77
CA TYR A 976 -7.03 -37.29 -21.56
C TYR A 976 -6.10 -37.20 -20.34
N GLY A 977 -5.20 -38.16 -20.14
CA GLY A 977 -4.22 -38.11 -19.07
C GLY A 977 -3.32 -36.87 -19.15
N LEU A 978 -2.89 -36.49 -20.35
CA LEU A 978 -2.10 -35.27 -20.57
C LEU A 978 -2.92 -34.00 -20.33
N LEU A 979 -4.19 -33.98 -20.75
CA LEU A 979 -5.12 -32.88 -20.47
C LEU A 979 -5.24 -32.65 -18.95
N GLU A 980 -5.52 -33.70 -18.18
CA GLU A 980 -5.64 -33.63 -16.72
C GLU A 980 -4.32 -33.21 -16.06
N LEU A 981 -3.18 -33.68 -16.59
CA LEU A 981 -1.87 -33.28 -16.08
C LEU A 981 -1.61 -31.78 -16.29
N TRP A 982 -1.85 -31.26 -17.50
CA TRP A 982 -1.69 -29.84 -17.80
C TRP A 982 -2.63 -28.96 -16.97
N ARG A 983 -3.90 -29.37 -16.83
CA ARG A 983 -4.87 -28.69 -15.96
C ARG A 983 -4.42 -28.67 -14.50
N SER A 984 -3.85 -29.76 -14.00
CA SER A 984 -3.33 -29.82 -12.63
C SER A 984 -2.16 -28.87 -12.36
N TRP A 985 -1.50 -28.36 -13.41
CA TRP A 985 -0.48 -27.32 -13.32
C TRP A 985 -1.04 -25.90 -13.54
N GLY A 986 -2.37 -25.76 -13.64
CA GLY A 986 -3.07 -24.48 -13.81
C GLY A 986 -3.16 -23.99 -15.25
N LEU A 987 -2.85 -24.83 -16.24
CA LEU A 987 -2.99 -24.48 -17.67
C LEU A 987 -4.36 -24.90 -18.20
N GLU A 988 -5.19 -23.91 -18.52
CA GLU A 988 -6.46 -24.10 -19.20
C GLU A 988 -6.38 -23.65 -20.67
N PRO A 989 -6.79 -24.49 -21.64
CA PRO A 989 -6.80 -24.10 -23.05
C PRO A 989 -7.91 -23.08 -23.34
N GLN A 990 -7.58 -22.05 -24.11
CA GLN A 990 -8.57 -21.12 -24.67
C GLN A 990 -9.17 -21.64 -25.98
N PHE A 991 -8.42 -22.48 -26.67
CA PHE A 991 -8.85 -23.15 -27.89
C PHE A 991 -8.49 -24.61 -27.80
N VAL A 992 -9.37 -25.46 -28.30
CA VAL A 992 -9.11 -26.88 -28.46
C VAL A 992 -9.39 -27.24 -29.91
N ALA A 993 -8.52 -28.07 -30.48
CA ALA A 993 -8.74 -28.67 -31.79
C ALA A 993 -8.21 -30.09 -31.75
N GLY A 994 -8.86 -30.99 -32.47
CA GLY A 994 -8.42 -32.37 -32.58
C GLY A 994 -8.41 -32.81 -34.01
N HIS A 995 -7.57 -33.78 -34.34
CA HIS A 995 -7.56 -34.38 -35.67
C HIS A 995 -8.28 -35.73 -35.65
N SER A 996 -9.50 -35.79 -36.21
CA SER A 996 -10.32 -37.01 -36.27
C SER A 996 -10.60 -37.62 -34.90
N ILE A 997 -9.78 -38.58 -34.42
CA ILE A 997 -9.99 -39.17 -33.09
C ILE A 997 -9.67 -38.19 -31.96
N GLY A 998 -8.72 -37.29 -32.16
CA GLY A 998 -8.42 -36.24 -31.17
C GLY A 998 -9.58 -35.27 -30.93
N GLU A 999 -10.55 -35.17 -31.86
CA GLU A 999 -11.73 -34.31 -31.66
C GLU A 999 -12.59 -34.77 -30.47
N TYR A 1000 -12.57 -36.05 -30.11
CA TYR A 1000 -13.32 -36.54 -28.96
C TYR A 1000 -12.74 -36.04 -27.64
N VAL A 1001 -11.41 -36.01 -27.51
CA VAL A 1001 -10.75 -35.43 -26.34
C VAL A 1001 -10.88 -33.91 -26.35
N ALA A 1002 -10.80 -33.26 -27.51
CA ALA A 1002 -11.06 -31.84 -27.64
C ALA A 1002 -12.50 -31.47 -27.21
N ALA A 1003 -13.50 -32.24 -27.63
CA ALA A 1003 -14.89 -32.06 -27.24
C ALA A 1003 -15.10 -32.26 -25.74
N LEU A 1004 -14.44 -33.26 -25.13
CA LEU A 1004 -14.41 -33.45 -23.69
C LEU A 1004 -13.75 -32.24 -22.98
N ALA A 1005 -12.60 -31.77 -23.46
CA ALA A 1005 -11.92 -30.61 -22.90
C ALA A 1005 -12.79 -29.35 -22.95
N ALA A 1006 -13.62 -29.21 -23.99
CA ALA A 1006 -14.62 -28.16 -24.14
C ALA A 1006 -15.93 -28.38 -23.35
N GLY A 1007 -16.07 -29.49 -22.61
CA GLY A 1007 -17.24 -29.79 -21.78
C GLY A 1007 -18.46 -30.33 -22.53
N VAL A 1008 -18.29 -30.83 -23.76
CA VAL A 1008 -19.38 -31.42 -24.57
C VAL A 1008 -19.78 -32.80 -24.05
N PHE A 1009 -18.81 -33.57 -23.58
CA PHE A 1009 -18.99 -34.92 -23.05
C PHE A 1009 -18.35 -35.04 -21.67
N ASP A 1010 -18.87 -35.96 -20.85
CA ASP A 1010 -18.09 -36.51 -19.76
C ASP A 1010 -17.10 -37.58 -20.26
N LEU A 1011 -16.21 -38.02 -19.36
CA LEU A 1011 -15.18 -39.01 -19.69
C LEU A 1011 -15.76 -40.34 -20.16
N GLU A 1012 -16.82 -40.82 -19.50
CA GLU A 1012 -17.34 -42.17 -19.73
C GLU A 1012 -18.07 -42.25 -21.07
N ASP A 1013 -18.87 -41.24 -21.41
CA ASP A 1013 -19.57 -41.12 -22.69
C ASP A 1013 -18.58 -40.99 -23.85
N ALA A 1014 -17.60 -40.09 -23.73
CA ALA A 1014 -16.62 -39.87 -24.78
C ALA A 1014 -15.80 -41.13 -25.06
N LEU A 1015 -15.27 -41.78 -24.01
CA LEU A 1015 -14.45 -42.98 -24.15
C LEU A 1015 -15.26 -44.17 -24.67
N THR A 1016 -16.52 -44.32 -24.25
CA THR A 1016 -17.42 -45.37 -24.75
C THR A 1016 -17.71 -45.19 -26.24
N LEU A 1017 -17.93 -43.96 -26.68
CA LEU A 1017 -18.16 -43.65 -28.10
C LEU A 1017 -16.90 -43.93 -28.94
N VAL A 1018 -15.72 -43.55 -28.44
CA VAL A 1018 -14.41 -43.85 -29.05
C VAL A 1018 -14.19 -45.35 -29.18
N TYR A 1019 -14.48 -46.12 -28.12
CA TYR A 1019 -14.41 -47.59 -28.14
C TYR A 1019 -15.30 -48.17 -29.24
N HIS A 1020 -16.58 -47.76 -29.30
CA HIS A 1020 -17.49 -48.28 -30.31
C HIS A 1020 -17.07 -47.90 -31.72
N ARG A 1021 -16.59 -46.67 -31.93
CA ARG A 1021 -16.04 -46.21 -33.21
C ARG A 1021 -14.85 -47.07 -33.65
N GLY A 1022 -13.86 -47.25 -32.80
CA GLY A 1022 -12.67 -48.05 -33.09
C GLY A 1022 -13.02 -49.50 -33.46
N ARG A 1023 -13.91 -50.13 -32.67
CA ARG A 1023 -14.41 -51.49 -32.93
C ARG A 1023 -15.15 -51.61 -34.26
N LEU A 1024 -16.03 -50.65 -34.58
CA LEU A 1024 -16.79 -50.66 -35.83
C LEU A 1024 -15.87 -50.45 -37.04
N MET A 1025 -14.92 -49.52 -36.96
CA MET A 1025 -13.91 -49.31 -38.00
C MET A 1025 -13.05 -50.56 -38.23
N GLN A 1026 -12.64 -51.24 -37.16
CA GLN A 1026 -11.89 -52.51 -37.26
C GLN A 1026 -12.68 -53.62 -37.97
N SER A 1027 -14.02 -53.58 -37.90
CA SER A 1027 -14.90 -54.58 -38.53
C SER A 1027 -15.18 -54.33 -40.02
N LEU A 1028 -14.77 -53.19 -40.55
CA LEU A 1028 -14.95 -52.87 -41.98
C LEU A 1028 -14.04 -53.72 -42.87
N PRO A 1029 -14.38 -53.87 -44.17
CA PRO A 1029 -13.54 -54.53 -45.16
C PRO A 1029 -12.11 -53.98 -45.21
N LYS A 1030 -11.13 -54.86 -45.47
CA LYS A 1030 -9.69 -54.55 -45.41
C LYS A 1030 -9.11 -53.93 -46.69
N ASP A 1031 -9.94 -53.66 -47.68
CA ASP A 1031 -9.56 -53.14 -49.01
C ASP A 1031 -9.57 -51.60 -49.12
N GLY A 1032 -9.82 -50.88 -48.01
CA GLY A 1032 -9.65 -49.43 -47.93
C GLY A 1032 -8.21 -49.01 -47.70
N GLU A 1033 -7.72 -48.01 -48.45
CA GLU A 1033 -6.39 -47.43 -48.31
C GLU A 1033 -6.46 -45.92 -48.02
N MET A 1034 -5.48 -45.39 -47.29
CA MET A 1034 -5.28 -43.96 -47.06
C MET A 1034 -3.85 -43.58 -47.45
N ALA A 1035 -3.67 -42.44 -48.11
CA ALA A 1035 -2.37 -41.92 -48.51
C ALA A 1035 -2.22 -40.45 -48.11
N ALA A 1036 -1.02 -40.07 -47.65
CA ALA A 1036 -0.66 -38.66 -47.46
C ALA A 1036 -0.20 -38.08 -48.81
N VAL A 1037 -0.90 -37.06 -49.29
CA VAL A 1037 -0.62 -36.41 -50.57
C VAL A 1037 -0.08 -35.01 -50.32
N PHE A 1038 1.15 -34.74 -50.77
CA PHE A 1038 1.81 -33.43 -50.64
C PHE A 1038 1.42 -32.50 -51.79
N ALA A 1039 0.12 -32.26 -51.95
CA ALA A 1039 -0.46 -31.43 -53.00
C ALA A 1039 -1.64 -30.61 -52.43
N GLY A 1040 -1.97 -29.48 -53.05
CA GLY A 1040 -3.15 -28.70 -52.66
C GLY A 1040 -4.46 -29.43 -52.99
N LEU A 1041 -5.57 -29.08 -52.33
CA LEU A 1041 -6.88 -29.72 -52.59
C LEU A 1041 -7.35 -29.57 -54.05
N GLU A 1042 -6.93 -28.51 -54.75
CA GLU A 1042 -7.25 -28.32 -56.17
C GLU A 1042 -6.45 -29.24 -57.11
N GLU A 1043 -5.34 -29.81 -56.63
CA GLU A 1043 -4.45 -30.69 -57.40
C GLU A 1043 -4.75 -32.19 -57.20
N VAL A 1044 -5.41 -32.55 -56.07
CA VAL A 1044 -5.86 -33.90 -55.72
C VAL A 1044 -7.22 -34.18 -56.34
#